data_AF-A0A6P0Y562-F1
#
_entry.id   AF-A0A6P0Y562-F1
#
_cell.length_a   1.000
_cell.length_b   1.000
_cell.length_c   1.000
_cell.angle_alpha   90.00
_cell.angle_beta   90.00
_cell.angle_gamma   90.00
#
_symmetry.space_group_name_H-M   'P 1'
#
loop_
_entity.id
_entity.type
_entity.pdbx_description
1 polymer ?
#
loop_
_entity_poly.entity_id
_entity_poly.type
_entity_poly.pdbx_seq_one_letter_code
_entity_poly.pdbx_strand_id
1 'polypeptide(L)'
;MSKTILYDNTTVTPDDSQATTNGAWFDFDKRLASNPFSSGDAEQFVNGTNTGTILNTTGGGANQTDGSNNDNTAGYSNYSLVGFGFSEVRNDFPKLNADNGYTLSFTLQVIDEQNTNEDIDGDGKNDRAGFSVSVVSEDTSEAIEISFEEDQIWAQGIDPNADAASFNSLIQAEVVDFVTTTQVNYDLEVSGQDNKYYLFADGELILDGDLRDYSAVNASGLQPYDNSSQISLSDRTDDARSIVELSEISVTNPSATPTDLLISEYVEGSSNNKAIELYNGTGSAIDLTDYTLEFYSNGNTTPGTSIDLSGTVASGDVFVLADVDADATILAQADQTSASTFFNGDDAIVLKKSGTVLDVIGQVGTDPGTEWGSGNVSTQNNTLRRKPSINSGDTNETDAFDPSTEWYGFATDTFDGLGVYRGNITAPSDTTAPSVTTFTPADDATSIAVEANLEIQFDEDIVKGTNGDIVIKQASNDQVFETMNVTSAQVEVNANTVTIDPSSNLDPLTEYYVEVSSGAFKDTSENDYLGISDTTTWNFTTAGETIAIRRGNQILIDDDSDGTTDRTLLYGSGSGEDQYLVGDWDGDNTDEIAVRRGNAIHFDNDSDGATDSTLLYGSGAGEDQYLVGDWDGDNTDEIAVRRGNVIHLDDNSDGATDRYLFYGTGAGEDQYLVGDWDGDNTDEIALRRGKVIHLDDDSDGATDRYLFYGTGAGEDEYLAGDWDNDGIDEIALRRNNRFLMNYDTDGRSDRNLVYGLGNAEDEYLIGVFSDSMV
;
A
#
# COMPACT_ATOMS: atom_id res chain seq x y z
N MET A 1 -2.75 31.06 -18.25
CA MET A 1 -1.39 31.30 -18.77
C MET A 1 -1.05 30.11 -19.64
N SER A 2 -0.37 30.35 -20.77
CA SER A 2 0.39 29.38 -21.57
C SER A 2 -0.32 28.09 -22.03
N LYS A 3 -1.19 28.17 -23.05
CA LYS A 3 -1.46 27.03 -23.97
C LYS A 3 -0.22 26.86 -24.87
N THR A 4 0.96 26.68 -24.29
CA THR A 4 2.21 26.63 -25.06
C THR A 4 2.57 25.18 -25.25
N ILE A 5 2.31 24.71 -26.46
CA ILE A 5 2.83 23.45 -26.96
C ILE A 5 4.18 23.77 -27.60
N LEU A 6 5.21 23.06 -27.20
CA LEU A 6 6.58 23.26 -27.64
C LEU A 6 6.94 22.20 -28.70
N TYR A 7 7.53 22.65 -29.79
CA TYR A 7 8.31 21.78 -30.67
C TYR A 7 9.76 22.23 -30.58
N ASP A 8 10.68 21.31 -30.26
CA ASP A 8 12.11 21.60 -30.12
C ASP A 8 12.36 22.83 -29.21
N ASN A 9 11.67 22.87 -28.06
CA ASN A 9 11.69 23.97 -27.09
C ASN A 9 11.38 25.38 -27.64
N THR A 10 10.79 25.48 -28.83
CA THR A 10 10.35 26.77 -29.39
C THR A 10 8.92 27.10 -28.98
N THR A 11 8.75 28.20 -28.22
CA THR A 11 7.45 28.71 -27.77
C THR A 11 6.59 29.12 -28.95
N VAL A 12 5.41 28.51 -29.09
CA VAL A 12 4.37 29.05 -29.98
C VAL A 12 3.09 29.37 -29.20
N THR A 13 2.68 30.64 -29.23
CA THR A 13 1.44 31.12 -28.60
C THR A 13 0.25 30.98 -29.55
N PRO A 14 -0.84 30.28 -29.16
CA PRO A 14 -2.08 30.23 -29.94
C PRO A 14 -3.00 31.42 -29.63
N ASP A 15 -3.67 31.97 -30.65
CA ASP A 15 -4.81 32.91 -30.52
C ASP A 15 -6.12 32.14 -30.75
N ASP A 16 -7.04 32.21 -29.80
CA ASP A 16 -8.32 31.47 -29.74
C ASP A 16 -9.40 32.00 -30.71
N SER A 17 -9.02 32.79 -31.72
CA SER A 17 -9.94 33.30 -32.74
C SER A 17 -9.55 32.84 -34.14
N GLN A 18 -10.28 31.82 -34.61
CA GLN A 18 -10.23 31.25 -35.97
C GLN A 18 -9.04 30.30 -36.20
N ALA A 19 -9.36 29.02 -36.32
CA ALA A 19 -8.62 28.10 -37.18
C ALA A 19 -8.42 28.78 -38.55
N THR A 20 -7.20 29.26 -38.83
CA THR A 20 -6.59 29.40 -40.16
C THR A 20 -5.30 30.24 -40.18
N THR A 21 -4.88 30.92 -39.10
CA THR A 21 -3.58 31.62 -39.14
C THR A 21 -2.87 31.74 -37.79
N ASN A 22 -1.73 31.04 -37.67
CA ASN A 22 -0.58 31.22 -36.77
C ASN A 22 -0.68 30.72 -35.31
N GLY A 23 -0.09 29.55 -35.04
CA GLY A 23 0.41 29.24 -33.70
C GLY A 23 0.74 27.76 -33.43
N ALA A 24 -0.25 27.00 -32.97
CA ALA A 24 -0.03 25.67 -32.41
C ALA A 24 0.10 24.57 -33.47
N TRP A 25 0.85 23.52 -33.12
CA TRP A 25 1.01 22.31 -33.94
C TRP A 25 0.01 21.22 -33.61
N PHE A 26 -0.68 21.36 -32.48
CA PHE A 26 -1.79 20.52 -32.08
C PHE A 26 -3.05 21.36 -31.97
N ASP A 27 -4.19 20.78 -32.34
CA ASP A 27 -5.51 21.36 -32.20
C ASP A 27 -6.23 20.70 -31.02
N PHE A 28 -6.93 21.52 -30.23
CA PHE A 28 -7.85 21.03 -29.20
C PHE A 28 -9.23 20.94 -29.85
N ASP A 29 -9.58 19.76 -30.34
CA ASP A 29 -10.87 19.58 -31.00
C ASP A 29 -11.82 18.82 -30.07
N LYS A 30 -12.92 19.48 -29.69
CA LYS A 30 -14.08 18.84 -29.04
C LYS A 30 -14.80 17.83 -29.94
N ARG A 31 -14.38 17.74 -31.22
CA ARG A 31 -14.85 16.76 -32.21
C ARG A 31 -13.77 15.73 -32.56
N LEU A 32 -12.53 15.84 -32.09
CA LEU A 32 -11.55 14.72 -32.24
C LEU A 32 -12.04 13.48 -31.47
N ALA A 33 -12.88 13.68 -30.45
CA ALA A 33 -13.69 12.66 -29.79
C ALA A 33 -14.82 12.06 -30.67
N SER A 34 -14.95 12.49 -31.93
CA SER A 34 -15.77 11.84 -32.96
C SER A 34 -14.90 11.08 -33.96
N ASN A 35 -13.84 10.41 -33.48
CA ASN A 35 -13.39 9.21 -34.16
C ASN A 35 -14.60 8.24 -34.26
N PRO A 36 -14.78 7.46 -35.35
CA PRO A 36 -16.06 6.95 -35.80
C PRO A 36 -16.61 5.77 -34.99
N PHE A 37 -16.25 5.64 -33.71
CA PHE A 37 -16.77 4.63 -32.81
C PHE A 37 -18.29 4.79 -32.54
N SER A 38 -18.91 5.93 -32.88
CA SER A 38 -20.37 6.00 -32.98
C SER A 38 -20.91 7.04 -33.99
N SER A 39 -22.09 6.75 -34.54
CA SER A 39 -22.79 7.55 -35.57
C SER A 39 -23.80 8.53 -34.95
N GLY A 40 -23.62 9.84 -35.08
CA GLY A 40 -24.69 10.83 -34.79
C GLY A 40 -24.29 12.32 -34.89
N ASP A 41 -25.08 13.11 -35.61
CA ASP A 41 -24.84 14.54 -35.95
C ASP A 41 -25.00 15.53 -34.76
N ALA A 42 -24.16 16.58 -34.67
CA ALA A 42 -24.42 17.78 -33.85
C ALA A 42 -23.77 19.10 -34.37
N GLU A 43 -24.51 20.22 -34.24
CA GLU A 43 -24.09 21.61 -34.50
C GLU A 43 -23.83 22.42 -33.20
N GLN A 44 -22.98 23.47 -33.32
CA GLN A 44 -22.28 24.29 -32.31
C GLN A 44 -23.12 25.29 -31.47
N PHE A 45 -22.60 25.77 -30.30
CA PHE A 45 -22.05 27.14 -30.08
C PHE A 45 -21.70 27.48 -28.59
N VAL A 46 -20.76 28.41 -28.41
CA VAL A 46 -19.83 28.67 -27.27
C VAL A 46 -20.12 30.00 -26.51
N ASN A 47 -19.71 30.16 -25.23
CA ASN A 47 -19.11 31.42 -24.75
C ASN A 47 -18.23 31.33 -23.45
N GLY A 48 -17.09 32.05 -23.48
CA GLY A 48 -15.94 32.15 -22.53
C GLY A 48 -16.22 32.44 -21.03
N THR A 49 -15.25 32.43 -20.11
CA THR A 49 -13.81 32.79 -20.13
C THR A 49 -13.03 32.32 -18.87
N ASN A 50 -11.76 31.89 -19.03
CA ASN A 50 -10.53 31.97 -18.17
C ASN A 50 -10.63 31.74 -16.63
N THR A 51 -9.78 30.96 -15.93
CA THR A 51 -8.30 30.85 -15.91
C THR A 51 -7.83 29.57 -15.17
N GLY A 52 -6.81 28.86 -15.69
CA GLY A 52 -6.15 27.69 -15.05
C GLY A 52 -6.83 26.38 -15.42
N THR A 53 -6.25 25.58 -16.31
CA THR A 53 -6.98 24.46 -16.94
C THR A 53 -6.95 23.21 -16.06
N ILE A 54 -7.76 23.21 -15.01
CA ILE A 54 -8.39 21.96 -14.54
C ILE A 54 -9.30 21.51 -15.70
N LEU A 55 -9.11 20.31 -16.24
CA LEU A 55 -10.11 19.67 -17.10
C LEU A 55 -11.23 19.10 -16.20
N ASN A 56 -12.02 20.00 -15.59
CA ASN A 56 -13.18 19.62 -14.80
C ASN A 56 -14.33 19.20 -15.74
N THR A 57 -14.55 17.91 -15.89
CA THR A 57 -15.83 17.32 -16.30
C THR A 57 -16.74 17.18 -15.08
N THR A 58 -17.25 18.30 -14.56
CA THR A 58 -18.42 18.24 -13.67
C THR A 58 -19.35 19.42 -13.90
N GLY A 59 -20.58 19.09 -14.29
CA GLY A 59 -21.67 20.03 -14.48
C GLY A 59 -22.39 20.39 -13.18
N GLY A 60 -23.09 21.52 -13.23
CA GLY A 60 -24.21 21.89 -12.34
C GLY A 60 -24.06 23.29 -11.74
N GLY A 61 -25.02 24.23 -11.79
CA GLY A 61 -26.42 24.29 -12.28
C GLY A 61 -26.88 25.77 -12.19
N ALA A 62 -28.03 26.28 -12.66
CA ALA A 62 -29.30 25.74 -13.14
C ALA A 62 -29.94 26.81 -14.10
N ASN A 63 -30.95 26.59 -14.94
CA ASN A 63 -32.06 25.65 -14.85
C ASN A 63 -32.83 25.49 -16.20
N GLN A 64 -33.25 24.26 -16.49
CA GLN A 64 -34.38 23.75 -17.31
C GLN A 64 -34.38 23.79 -18.85
N THR A 65 -34.85 22.77 -19.60
CA THR A 65 -35.28 21.35 -19.37
C THR A 65 -35.61 20.77 -20.76
N ASP A 66 -34.96 19.70 -21.20
CA ASP A 66 -35.61 18.50 -21.76
C ASP A 66 -34.57 17.37 -21.83
N GLY A 67 -34.92 16.19 -21.32
CA GLY A 67 -33.98 15.11 -21.03
C GLY A 67 -33.70 14.22 -22.23
N SER A 68 -32.42 14.11 -22.62
CA SER A 68 -31.77 12.89 -23.11
C SER A 68 -30.27 13.16 -23.31
N ASN A 69 -29.46 12.16 -23.00
CA ASN A 69 -28.06 12.22 -22.56
C ASN A 69 -27.02 12.33 -23.68
N ASN A 70 -26.12 13.32 -23.65
CA ASN A 70 -24.89 13.35 -24.49
C ASN A 70 -23.80 14.23 -23.84
N ASP A 71 -22.74 13.62 -23.29
CA ASP A 71 -21.67 14.25 -22.47
C ASP A 71 -20.45 14.76 -23.28
N ASN A 72 -19.82 15.82 -22.74
CA ASN A 72 -18.65 16.57 -23.23
C ASN A 72 -17.30 15.83 -23.02
N THR A 73 -16.57 15.41 -24.07
CA THR A 73 -15.16 14.97 -23.95
C THR A 73 -14.26 15.60 -25.04
N ALA A 74 -12.98 15.86 -24.73
CA ALA A 74 -12.04 16.58 -25.60
C ALA A 74 -10.62 15.99 -25.53
N GLY A 75 -9.84 16.08 -26.62
CA GLY A 75 -8.45 15.60 -26.71
C GLY A 75 -7.58 16.45 -27.63
N TYR A 76 -6.33 16.02 -27.87
CA TYR A 76 -5.34 16.73 -28.69
C TYR A 76 -4.83 15.88 -29.85
N SER A 77 -4.70 16.48 -31.04
CA SER A 77 -4.00 15.86 -32.17
C SER A 77 -3.33 16.90 -33.05
N ASN A 78 -2.26 16.51 -33.75
CA ASN A 78 -1.66 17.30 -34.83
C ASN A 78 -2.43 17.23 -36.16
N TYR A 79 -3.53 16.46 -36.19
CA TYR A 79 -4.54 16.46 -37.25
C TYR A 79 -5.86 17.04 -36.73
N SER A 80 -6.60 17.73 -37.61
CA SER A 80 -7.94 18.24 -37.34
C SER A 80 -8.96 17.54 -38.24
N LEU A 81 -10.16 17.30 -37.71
CA LEU A 81 -11.27 16.73 -38.45
C LEU A 81 -11.90 17.79 -39.37
N VAL A 82 -11.80 17.57 -40.68
CA VAL A 82 -12.39 18.43 -41.70
C VAL A 82 -13.31 17.59 -42.61
N GLY A 83 -14.57 17.44 -42.20
CA GLY A 83 -15.55 16.58 -42.89
C GLY A 83 -15.40 15.11 -42.46
N PHE A 84 -15.54 14.16 -43.40
CA PHE A 84 -15.29 12.72 -43.17
C PHE A 84 -13.80 12.34 -43.28
N GLY A 85 -12.87 13.27 -43.05
CA GLY A 85 -11.44 13.04 -43.18
C GLY A 85 -10.61 13.98 -42.32
N PHE A 86 -9.37 13.56 -42.04
CA PHE A 86 -8.40 14.35 -41.29
C PHE A 86 -7.55 15.18 -42.24
N SER A 87 -7.21 16.39 -41.82
CA SER A 87 -6.22 17.25 -42.46
C SER A 87 -5.21 17.65 -41.40
N GLU A 88 -3.93 17.71 -41.77
CA GLU A 88 -2.90 18.26 -40.89
C GLU A 88 -3.32 19.65 -40.42
N VAL A 89 -3.19 19.90 -39.11
CA VAL A 89 -3.40 21.23 -38.52
C VAL A 89 -2.44 22.23 -39.16
N ARG A 90 -1.23 21.75 -39.47
CA ARG A 90 -0.14 22.49 -40.10
C ARG A 90 0.57 21.58 -41.10
N ASN A 91 0.54 21.94 -42.39
CA ASN A 91 1.19 21.16 -43.47
C ASN A 91 2.73 21.10 -43.40
N ASP A 92 3.33 21.77 -42.42
CA ASP A 92 4.76 21.77 -42.11
C ASP A 92 5.02 21.27 -40.68
N PHE A 93 4.08 20.47 -40.12
CA PHE A 93 4.43 19.55 -39.05
C PHE A 93 5.57 18.63 -39.57
N PRO A 94 6.68 18.54 -38.84
CA PRO A 94 7.85 17.79 -39.21
C PRO A 94 7.56 16.33 -39.03
N LYS A 95 8.29 15.59 -39.84
CA LYS A 95 8.09 14.17 -39.94
C LYS A 95 8.60 13.48 -38.69
N LEU A 96 7.77 12.60 -38.15
CA LEU A 96 8.19 11.65 -37.12
C LEU A 96 8.90 10.52 -37.85
N ASN A 97 10.20 10.40 -37.67
CA ASN A 97 11.00 9.38 -38.35
C ASN A 97 11.60 8.49 -37.26
N ALA A 98 11.02 7.29 -37.08
CA ALA A 98 11.47 6.41 -36.01
C ALA A 98 12.93 5.94 -36.23
N ASP A 99 13.41 5.78 -37.47
CA ASP A 99 14.83 5.47 -37.74
C ASP A 99 15.80 6.50 -37.10
N ASN A 100 15.37 7.76 -36.93
CA ASN A 100 16.14 8.78 -36.22
C ASN A 100 15.85 8.79 -34.71
N GLY A 101 14.73 8.22 -34.30
CA GLY A 101 14.12 8.32 -32.98
C GLY A 101 13.25 9.57 -32.84
N TYR A 102 12.35 9.62 -31.86
CA TYR A 102 11.67 10.83 -31.39
C TYR A 102 11.01 10.59 -30.02
N THR A 103 10.77 11.67 -29.27
CA THR A 103 10.12 11.62 -27.96
C THR A 103 8.87 12.49 -27.97
N LEU A 104 7.74 11.92 -27.53
CA LEU A 104 6.54 12.64 -27.17
C LEU A 104 6.49 12.77 -25.64
N SER A 105 6.66 13.99 -25.14
CA SER A 105 6.55 14.29 -23.71
C SER A 105 5.19 14.88 -23.39
N PHE A 106 4.56 14.46 -22.29
CA PHE A 106 3.28 14.99 -21.82
C PHE A 106 3.10 14.70 -20.34
N THR A 107 2.40 15.59 -19.63
CA THR A 107 2.07 15.39 -18.22
C THR A 107 0.60 14.98 -18.12
N LEU A 108 0.31 13.85 -17.48
CA LEU A 108 -1.04 13.27 -17.41
C LEU A 108 -1.41 12.86 -15.97
N GLN A 109 -2.68 13.01 -15.65
CA GLN A 109 -3.36 12.41 -14.50
C GLN A 109 -4.72 11.87 -14.96
N VAL A 110 -5.05 10.62 -14.64
CA VAL A 110 -6.41 10.07 -14.80
C VAL A 110 -7.19 10.36 -13.52
N ILE A 111 -8.31 11.06 -13.61
CA ILE A 111 -9.11 11.49 -12.45
C ILE A 111 -10.26 10.52 -12.15
N ASP A 112 -10.86 9.98 -13.21
CA ASP A 112 -11.99 9.06 -13.13
C ASP A 112 -12.02 8.23 -14.43
N GLU A 113 -12.31 6.94 -14.31
CA GLU A 113 -12.48 6.04 -15.45
C GLU A 113 -13.76 5.21 -15.32
N GLN A 114 -14.35 4.88 -16.47
CA GLN A 114 -15.49 3.98 -16.55
C GLN A 114 -15.38 3.06 -17.77
N ASN A 115 -15.26 1.77 -17.50
CA ASN A 115 -15.20 0.71 -18.51
C ASN A 115 -16.41 -0.23 -18.36
N THR A 116 -17.03 -0.59 -19.48
CA THR A 116 -18.22 -1.46 -19.50
C THR A 116 -18.03 -2.68 -20.40
N ASN A 117 -17.48 -3.77 -19.82
CA ASN A 117 -17.37 -5.11 -20.42
C ASN A 117 -16.75 -5.16 -21.84
N GLU A 118 -15.46 -4.86 -21.93
CA GLU A 118 -14.69 -4.79 -23.19
C GLU A 118 -13.65 -5.89 -23.35
N ASP A 119 -13.85 -7.02 -22.67
CA ASP A 119 -13.09 -8.25 -22.86
C ASP A 119 -13.58 -8.95 -24.15
N ILE A 120 -13.01 -8.57 -25.30
CA ILE A 120 -13.44 -9.03 -26.63
C ILE A 120 -13.03 -10.49 -26.83
N ASP A 121 -11.89 -10.91 -26.27
CA ASP A 121 -11.35 -12.27 -26.45
C ASP A 121 -11.69 -13.25 -25.30
N GLY A 122 -12.24 -12.75 -24.20
CA GLY A 122 -12.76 -13.52 -23.08
C GLY A 122 -11.71 -13.93 -22.05
N ASP A 123 -10.57 -13.23 -21.99
CA ASP A 123 -9.46 -13.52 -21.09
C ASP A 123 -9.57 -12.86 -19.70
N GLY A 124 -10.59 -12.03 -19.51
CA GLY A 124 -10.88 -11.29 -18.29
C GLY A 124 -10.23 -9.90 -18.21
N LYS A 125 -9.59 -9.41 -19.29
CA LYS A 125 -8.93 -8.10 -19.37
C LYS A 125 -9.70 -7.14 -20.27
N ASN A 126 -9.47 -5.83 -20.10
CA ASN A 126 -10.08 -4.82 -20.97
C ASN A 126 -9.26 -4.66 -22.26
N ASP A 127 -9.91 -4.68 -23.42
CA ASP A 127 -9.26 -4.46 -24.73
C ASP A 127 -9.37 -3.02 -25.24
N ARG A 128 -9.92 -2.12 -24.43
CA ARG A 128 -10.18 -0.70 -24.74
C ARG A 128 -9.98 0.13 -23.47
N ALA A 129 -9.43 1.32 -23.61
CA ALA A 129 -9.19 2.21 -22.49
C ALA A 129 -9.98 3.50 -22.59
N GLY A 130 -10.19 4.16 -21.46
CA GLY A 130 -10.85 5.47 -21.44
C GLY A 130 -10.01 6.60 -22.04
N PHE A 131 -8.68 6.49 -22.03
CA PHE A 131 -7.73 7.44 -22.62
C PHE A 131 -6.55 6.70 -23.24
N SER A 132 -6.13 7.12 -24.44
CA SER A 132 -4.93 6.61 -25.08
C SER A 132 -4.08 7.70 -25.72
N VAL A 133 -2.80 7.38 -25.85
CA VAL A 133 -1.77 8.16 -26.54
C VAL A 133 -1.24 7.31 -27.69
N SER A 134 -1.46 7.76 -28.91
CA SER A 134 -0.95 7.10 -30.12
C SER A 134 0.01 7.97 -30.90
N VAL A 135 1.06 7.34 -31.42
CA VAL A 135 2.05 7.94 -32.31
C VAL A 135 2.29 7.05 -33.53
N VAL A 136 2.38 7.67 -34.70
CA VAL A 136 2.56 6.98 -35.99
C VAL A 136 3.72 7.65 -36.75
N SER A 137 4.74 6.87 -37.08
CA SER A 137 5.91 7.30 -37.86
C SER A 137 5.51 7.73 -39.28
N GLU A 138 6.43 8.36 -40.00
CA GLU A 138 6.17 8.88 -41.34
C GLU A 138 5.86 7.77 -42.35
N ASP A 139 6.36 6.56 -42.11
CA ASP A 139 6.20 5.40 -42.97
C ASP A 139 4.93 4.58 -42.68
N THR A 140 4.21 4.91 -41.61
CA THR A 140 3.00 4.25 -41.09
C THR A 140 3.15 2.79 -40.65
N SER A 141 4.31 2.16 -40.86
CA SER A 141 4.59 0.79 -40.39
C SER A 141 5.13 0.75 -38.96
N GLU A 142 5.54 1.89 -38.42
CA GLU A 142 6.07 2.03 -37.07
C GLU A 142 5.15 2.91 -36.24
N ALA A 143 4.31 2.30 -35.43
CA ALA A 143 3.36 2.99 -34.57
C ALA A 143 3.23 2.32 -33.20
N ILE A 144 2.69 3.06 -32.24
CA ILE A 144 2.33 2.52 -30.93
C ILE A 144 1.14 3.32 -30.39
N GLU A 145 0.26 2.63 -29.68
CA GLU A 145 -0.77 3.22 -28.85
C GLU A 145 -0.65 2.70 -27.42
N ILE A 146 -0.66 3.62 -26.48
CA ILE A 146 -0.55 3.38 -25.04
C ILE A 146 -1.84 3.87 -24.38
N SER A 147 -2.46 2.98 -23.64
CA SER A 147 -3.66 3.17 -22.85
C SER A 147 -3.32 3.52 -21.41
N PHE A 148 -4.08 4.44 -20.82
CA PHE A 148 -3.92 4.88 -19.43
C PHE A 148 -5.23 4.67 -18.66
N GLU A 149 -5.15 3.83 -17.63
CA GLU A 149 -6.23 3.50 -16.69
C GLU A 149 -5.84 3.92 -15.27
N GLU A 150 -6.79 3.98 -14.33
CA GLU A 150 -6.53 4.49 -12.96
C GLU A 150 -5.39 3.75 -12.22
N ASP A 151 -5.28 2.44 -12.46
CA ASP A 151 -4.38 1.50 -11.78
C ASP A 151 -3.42 0.75 -12.72
N GLN A 152 -3.51 0.97 -14.03
CA GLN A 152 -2.61 0.34 -15.00
C GLN A 152 -2.33 1.20 -16.24
N ILE A 153 -1.20 0.92 -16.88
CA ILE A 153 -0.87 1.42 -18.22
C ILE A 153 -0.59 0.21 -19.10
N TRP A 154 -1.07 0.24 -20.34
CA TRP A 154 -0.86 -0.88 -21.25
C TRP A 154 -0.73 -0.44 -22.71
N ALA A 155 -0.06 -1.27 -23.50
CA ALA A 155 0.15 -1.03 -24.92
C ALA A 155 -0.84 -1.84 -25.78
N GLN A 156 -1.34 -1.21 -26.84
CA GLN A 156 -2.25 -1.84 -27.77
C GLN A 156 -1.50 -2.80 -28.70
N GLY A 157 -1.86 -4.08 -28.63
CA GLY A 157 -1.39 -5.14 -29.53
C GLY A 157 -2.32 -5.43 -30.70
N ILE A 158 -1.88 -6.36 -31.55
CA ILE A 158 -2.67 -6.94 -32.65
C ILE A 158 -2.76 -8.45 -32.41
N ASP A 159 -3.97 -8.99 -32.26
CA ASP A 159 -4.21 -10.43 -32.14
C ASP A 159 -3.76 -11.14 -33.42
N PRO A 160 -2.75 -12.03 -33.35
CA PRO A 160 -2.27 -12.77 -34.52
C PRO A 160 -3.29 -13.76 -35.09
N ASN A 161 -4.38 -14.03 -34.37
CA ASN A 161 -5.42 -15.00 -34.74
C ASN A 161 -6.72 -14.35 -35.26
N ALA A 162 -6.86 -13.04 -35.13
CA ALA A 162 -8.05 -12.31 -35.57
C ALA A 162 -8.10 -12.14 -37.11
N ASP A 163 -9.31 -11.94 -37.64
CA ASP A 163 -9.49 -11.64 -39.08
C ASP A 163 -8.87 -10.27 -39.37
N ALA A 164 -7.90 -10.23 -40.31
CA ALA A 164 -7.01 -9.10 -40.60
C ALA A 164 -7.69 -7.90 -41.30
N ALA A 165 -8.88 -7.51 -40.84
CA ALA A 165 -9.66 -6.38 -41.34
C ALA A 165 -10.73 -5.90 -40.34
N SER A 166 -10.61 -6.22 -39.05
CA SER A 166 -11.59 -5.87 -38.02
C SER A 166 -10.91 -5.18 -36.84
N PHE A 167 -11.51 -4.11 -36.32
CA PHE A 167 -11.07 -3.44 -35.08
C PHE A 167 -11.12 -4.33 -33.84
N ASN A 168 -11.77 -5.49 -33.92
CA ASN A 168 -11.77 -6.52 -32.88
C ASN A 168 -10.48 -7.37 -32.88
N SER A 169 -9.48 -7.01 -33.69
CA SER A 169 -8.14 -7.62 -33.66
C SER A 169 -7.18 -6.87 -32.75
N LEU A 170 -7.63 -5.81 -32.08
CA LEU A 170 -6.83 -5.06 -31.11
C LEU A 170 -7.00 -5.71 -29.75
N ILE A 171 -5.90 -5.96 -29.06
CA ILE A 171 -5.86 -6.63 -27.74
C ILE A 171 -4.94 -5.87 -26.79
N GLN A 172 -5.12 -6.06 -25.50
CA GLN A 172 -4.12 -5.65 -24.50
C GLN A 172 -2.83 -6.49 -24.67
N ALA A 173 -1.67 -5.83 -24.83
CA ALA A 173 -0.38 -6.50 -24.98
C ALA A 173 0.49 -6.35 -23.73
N GLU A 174 1.49 -5.47 -23.77
CA GLU A 174 2.35 -5.18 -22.62
C GLU A 174 1.56 -4.36 -21.59
N VAL A 175 1.68 -4.70 -20.31
CA VAL A 175 0.93 -4.08 -19.20
C VAL A 175 1.89 -3.80 -18.04
N VAL A 176 1.66 -2.70 -17.35
CA VAL A 176 2.29 -2.37 -16.07
C VAL A 176 1.23 -1.85 -15.10
N ASP A 177 1.24 -2.36 -13.87
CA ASP A 177 0.45 -1.80 -12.78
C ASP A 177 1.03 -0.43 -12.43
N PHE A 178 0.24 0.63 -12.55
CA PHE A 178 0.72 2.00 -12.40
C PHE A 178 -0.41 2.93 -11.95
N VAL A 179 -0.20 3.64 -10.85
CA VAL A 179 -1.18 4.61 -10.34
C VAL A 179 -1.13 5.89 -11.17
N THR A 180 -2.07 6.03 -12.09
CA THR A 180 -2.17 7.23 -12.95
C THR A 180 -3.00 8.35 -12.32
N THR A 181 -3.55 8.12 -11.12
CA THR A 181 -4.40 9.09 -10.40
C THR A 181 -3.66 10.25 -9.77
N THR A 182 -2.34 10.30 -9.93
CA THR A 182 -1.50 11.47 -9.65
C THR A 182 -0.91 12.05 -10.92
N GLN A 183 -0.59 13.34 -10.91
CA GLN A 183 0.02 14.01 -12.06
C GLN A 183 1.48 13.57 -12.25
N VAL A 184 1.76 12.94 -13.38
CA VAL A 184 3.07 12.34 -13.74
C VAL A 184 3.54 12.89 -15.07
N ASN A 185 4.86 13.11 -15.22
CA ASN A 185 5.45 13.45 -16.51
C ASN A 185 5.81 12.18 -17.27
N TYR A 186 5.25 12.02 -18.45
CA TYR A 186 5.53 10.89 -19.33
C TYR A 186 6.39 11.30 -20.50
N ASP A 187 7.39 10.47 -20.80
CA ASP A 187 8.14 10.52 -22.05
C ASP A 187 7.88 9.21 -22.82
N LEU A 188 7.19 9.29 -23.96
CA LEU A 188 7.05 8.18 -24.89
C LEU A 188 8.11 8.32 -25.98
N GLU A 189 9.17 7.53 -25.86
CA GLU A 189 10.24 7.45 -26.85
C GLU A 189 9.94 6.36 -27.89
N VAL A 190 10.18 6.69 -29.16
CA VAL A 190 10.03 5.78 -30.29
C VAL A 190 11.35 5.66 -31.03
N SER A 191 11.76 4.43 -31.35
CA SER A 191 12.99 4.14 -32.09
C SER A 191 12.78 3.00 -33.09
N GLY A 192 12.93 3.30 -34.38
CA GLY A 192 12.81 2.37 -35.50
C GLY A 192 14.08 1.55 -35.74
N GLN A 193 15.24 1.99 -35.26
CA GLN A 193 16.51 1.27 -35.45
C GLN A 193 16.51 -0.11 -34.77
N ASP A 194 15.88 -0.19 -33.60
CA ASP A 194 15.64 -1.39 -32.81
C ASP A 194 14.17 -1.83 -32.84
N ASN A 195 13.31 -1.09 -33.56
CA ASN A 195 11.87 -1.32 -33.68
C ASN A 195 11.20 -1.43 -32.30
N LYS A 196 11.41 -0.42 -31.45
CA LYS A 196 10.90 -0.37 -30.08
C LYS A 196 10.29 0.98 -29.69
N TYR A 197 9.43 0.93 -28.68
CA TYR A 197 9.03 2.09 -27.88
C TYR A 197 9.45 1.90 -26.42
N TYR A 198 9.59 3.01 -25.72
CA TYR A 198 9.90 3.08 -24.29
C TYR A 198 9.04 4.18 -23.66
N LEU A 199 8.31 3.86 -22.61
CA LEU A 199 7.48 4.79 -21.86
C LEU A 199 8.08 5.02 -20.48
N PHE A 200 8.39 6.28 -20.19
CA PHE A 200 8.91 6.68 -18.89
C PHE A 200 7.87 7.45 -18.09
N ALA A 201 7.90 7.30 -16.78
CA ALA A 201 7.19 8.12 -15.80
C ALA A 201 8.23 8.81 -14.89
N ASP A 202 8.24 10.14 -14.89
CA ASP A 202 9.17 10.98 -14.13
C ASP A 202 10.66 10.56 -14.26
N GLY A 203 11.01 10.07 -15.46
CA GLY A 203 12.38 9.65 -15.83
C GLY A 203 12.67 8.17 -15.61
N GLU A 204 11.75 7.39 -15.03
CA GLU A 204 11.88 5.96 -14.81
C GLU A 204 11.14 5.16 -15.89
N LEU A 205 11.77 4.11 -16.44
CA LEU A 205 11.15 3.28 -17.47
C LEU A 205 10.07 2.40 -16.85
N ILE A 206 8.83 2.53 -17.29
CA ILE A 206 7.68 1.78 -16.75
C ILE A 206 7.09 0.77 -17.74
N LEU A 207 7.27 0.98 -19.04
CA LEU A 207 6.76 0.06 -20.07
C LEU A 207 7.59 0.14 -21.35
N ASP A 208 7.94 -1.00 -21.95
CA ASP A 208 8.60 -1.04 -23.27
C ASP A 208 8.05 -2.17 -24.13
N GLY A 209 8.29 -2.07 -25.44
CA GLY A 209 7.88 -3.11 -26.37
C GLY A 209 8.09 -2.74 -27.83
N ASP A 210 7.50 -3.54 -28.71
CA ASP A 210 8.03 -3.77 -30.06
C ASP A 210 7.61 -2.85 -31.23
N LEU A 211 7.06 -1.64 -31.10
CA LEU A 211 6.32 -0.96 -32.22
C LEU A 211 5.33 -1.86 -33.00
N ARG A 212 4.45 -1.28 -33.81
CA ARG A 212 3.35 -2.01 -34.47
C ARG A 212 3.12 -1.48 -35.87
N ASP A 213 2.80 -2.40 -36.77
CA ASP A 213 2.23 -2.10 -38.08
C ASP A 213 0.71 -2.30 -38.02
N TYR A 214 -0.02 -1.21 -37.72
CA TYR A 214 -1.48 -1.24 -37.68
C TYR A 214 -2.14 -1.20 -39.06
N SER A 215 -1.37 -1.18 -40.17
CA SER A 215 -1.93 -1.05 -41.52
C SER A 215 -2.90 -2.18 -41.91
N ALA A 216 -2.73 -3.37 -41.32
CA ALA A 216 -3.62 -4.52 -41.55
C ALA A 216 -4.99 -4.36 -40.86
N VAL A 217 -5.05 -3.68 -39.71
CA VAL A 217 -6.30 -3.44 -38.96
C VAL A 217 -7.18 -2.42 -39.68
N ASN A 218 -6.60 -1.62 -40.59
CA ASN A 218 -7.24 -0.45 -41.17
C ASN A 218 -7.66 -0.55 -42.65
N ALA A 219 -8.28 -1.67 -43.04
CA ALA A 219 -8.64 -1.94 -44.44
C ALA A 219 -9.68 -0.96 -45.08
N SER A 220 -10.17 0.04 -44.34
CA SER A 220 -11.26 0.94 -44.76
C SER A 220 -10.94 2.45 -44.73
N GLY A 221 -9.74 2.87 -44.32
CA GLY A 221 -9.37 4.29 -44.28
C GLY A 221 -9.90 5.05 -43.07
N LEU A 222 -10.00 4.40 -41.91
CA LEU A 222 -10.63 4.91 -40.68
C LEU A 222 -9.60 5.02 -39.55
N GLN A 223 -9.49 6.19 -38.95
CA GLN A 223 -8.34 6.70 -38.19
C GLN A 223 -8.26 6.12 -36.76
N PRO A 224 -7.08 6.07 -36.07
CA PRO A 224 -5.96 7.01 -36.19
C PRO A 224 -4.65 6.49 -36.83
N TYR A 225 -4.52 5.23 -37.28
CA TYR A 225 -3.20 4.73 -37.70
C TYR A 225 -2.80 5.01 -39.17
N ASP A 226 -3.67 5.66 -39.94
CA ASP A 226 -3.48 5.80 -41.40
C ASP A 226 -2.67 7.03 -41.82
N ASN A 227 -2.52 8.04 -40.96
CA ASN A 227 -1.76 9.22 -41.34
C ASN A 227 -0.30 9.09 -40.95
N SER A 228 0.56 9.48 -41.89
CA SER A 228 1.99 9.68 -41.68
C SER A 228 2.24 10.74 -40.62
N SER A 229 3.15 10.50 -39.67
CA SER A 229 3.53 11.49 -38.65
C SER A 229 2.37 11.94 -37.76
N GLN A 230 1.46 11.03 -37.39
CA GLN A 230 0.31 11.34 -36.53
C GLN A 230 0.63 11.21 -35.05
N ILE A 231 0.06 12.12 -34.26
CA ILE A 231 -0.01 12.04 -32.80
C ILE A 231 -1.46 12.28 -32.38
N SER A 232 -1.99 11.43 -31.50
CA SER A 232 -3.31 11.59 -30.90
C SER A 232 -3.27 11.29 -29.41
N LEU A 233 -3.81 12.21 -28.61
CA LEU A 233 -3.98 12.06 -27.15
C LEU A 233 -5.48 12.17 -26.87
N SER A 234 -6.16 11.04 -26.97
CA SER A 234 -7.61 10.91 -26.87
C SER A 234 -8.01 9.46 -27.00
N ASP A 235 -9.03 9.05 -26.25
CA ASP A 235 -9.88 7.93 -26.67
C ASP A 235 -11.36 8.23 -26.37
N ARG A 236 -12.26 7.60 -27.13
CA ARG A 236 -13.67 7.47 -26.82
C ARG A 236 -14.26 6.30 -27.62
N THR A 237 -14.54 5.20 -26.95
CA THR A 237 -15.52 4.22 -27.41
C THR A 237 -16.87 4.48 -26.72
N ASP A 238 -17.93 3.79 -27.15
CA ASP A 238 -19.19 3.77 -26.38
C ASP A 238 -19.07 2.90 -25.11
N ASP A 239 -17.95 2.17 -24.99
CA ASP A 239 -17.76 1.08 -24.04
C ASP A 239 -16.71 1.44 -22.94
N ALA A 240 -15.79 2.41 -23.17
CA ALA A 240 -14.80 2.97 -22.24
C ALA A 240 -14.75 4.51 -22.28
N ARG A 241 -14.53 5.15 -21.11
CA ARG A 241 -14.32 6.60 -21.00
C ARG A 241 -13.47 6.97 -19.78
N SER A 242 -12.71 8.06 -19.91
CA SER A 242 -11.92 8.65 -18.82
C SER A 242 -12.15 10.16 -18.67
N ILE A 243 -11.81 10.66 -17.48
CA ILE A 243 -11.59 12.06 -17.16
C ILE A 243 -10.11 12.21 -16.87
N VAL A 244 -9.43 13.12 -17.56
CA VAL A 244 -7.98 13.31 -17.39
C VAL A 244 -7.62 14.79 -17.22
N GLU A 245 -6.54 15.05 -16.50
CA GLU A 245 -5.79 16.31 -16.55
C GLU A 245 -4.53 16.12 -17.40
N LEU A 246 -4.40 16.91 -18.46
CA LEU A 246 -3.29 16.83 -19.41
C LEU A 246 -2.60 18.19 -19.53
N SER A 247 -1.27 18.20 -19.47
CA SER A 247 -0.45 19.39 -19.64
C SER A 247 0.90 19.09 -20.33
N GLU A 248 1.64 20.15 -20.68
CA GLU A 248 3.03 20.10 -21.19
C GLU A 248 3.32 19.17 -22.39
N ILE A 249 2.38 19.05 -23.33
CA ILE A 249 2.60 18.27 -24.56
C ILE A 249 3.73 18.90 -25.38
N SER A 250 4.76 18.12 -25.67
CA SER A 250 5.84 18.50 -26.57
C SER A 250 6.35 17.32 -27.36
N VAL A 251 6.90 17.61 -28.53
CA VAL A 251 7.59 16.60 -29.34
C VAL A 251 8.99 17.08 -29.58
N THR A 252 9.93 16.21 -29.22
CA THR A 252 11.34 16.39 -29.51
C THR A 252 11.73 15.40 -30.58
N ASN A 253 11.90 15.91 -31.80
CA ASN A 253 12.59 15.16 -32.82
C ASN A 253 14.10 15.40 -32.62
N PRO A 254 14.92 14.35 -32.64
CA PRO A 254 16.35 14.52 -32.72
C PRO A 254 16.68 15.44 -33.91
N SER A 255 17.44 16.49 -33.63
CA SER A 255 18.07 17.27 -34.69
C SER A 255 19.06 16.38 -35.45
N ALA A 256 19.52 16.89 -36.59
CA ALA A 256 20.37 16.22 -37.57
C ALA A 256 21.40 15.25 -36.97
N THR A 257 21.71 14.20 -37.72
CA THR A 257 22.78 13.22 -37.46
C THR A 257 23.93 13.79 -36.62
N PRO A 258 24.33 13.13 -35.51
CA PRO A 258 25.40 13.61 -34.65
C PRO A 258 26.60 14.11 -35.45
N THR A 259 27.17 15.25 -35.10
CA THR A 259 28.29 15.82 -35.87
C THR A 259 29.66 15.34 -35.40
N ASP A 260 29.73 14.75 -34.21
CA ASP A 260 30.93 14.20 -33.60
C ASP A 260 30.55 13.09 -32.59
N LEU A 261 31.52 12.58 -31.81
CA LEU A 261 31.28 11.60 -30.75
C LEU A 261 30.40 12.14 -29.62
N LEU A 262 29.61 11.24 -29.03
CA LEU A 262 28.76 11.46 -27.87
C LEU A 262 29.14 10.48 -26.76
N ILE A 263 29.02 10.86 -25.49
CA ILE A 263 29.05 9.90 -24.40
C ILE A 263 27.67 9.19 -24.42
N SER A 264 27.67 7.88 -24.66
CA SER A 264 26.45 7.09 -24.78
C SER A 264 26.15 6.24 -23.55
N GLU A 265 27.16 5.88 -22.77
CA GLU A 265 26.97 5.13 -21.52
C GLU A 265 28.06 5.49 -20.51
N TYR A 266 27.65 5.63 -19.25
CA TYR A 266 28.47 5.82 -18.07
C TYR A 266 28.21 4.65 -17.13
N VAL A 267 29.26 3.99 -16.64
CA VAL A 267 29.13 2.86 -15.72
C VAL A 267 29.93 3.18 -14.46
N GLU A 268 29.26 3.37 -13.33
CA GLU A 268 29.85 3.23 -12.00
C GLU A 268 29.23 2.04 -11.29
N GLY A 269 29.84 0.88 -11.46
CA GLY A 269 29.48 -0.34 -10.75
C GLY A 269 30.27 -0.57 -9.48
N SER A 270 30.12 -1.77 -8.90
CA SER A 270 30.83 -2.19 -7.71
C SER A 270 32.34 -2.32 -7.96
N SER A 271 33.14 -2.09 -6.91
CA SER A 271 34.61 -2.20 -6.96
C SER A 271 35.26 -1.35 -8.06
N ASN A 272 35.76 -1.98 -9.13
CA ASN A 272 36.48 -1.34 -10.24
C ASN A 272 35.66 -1.36 -11.54
N ASN A 273 34.36 -1.69 -11.47
CA ASN A 273 33.48 -1.72 -12.63
C ASN A 273 33.21 -0.30 -13.11
N LYS A 274 34.15 0.28 -13.87
CA LYS A 274 34.07 1.64 -14.38
C LYS A 274 34.30 1.65 -15.88
N ALA A 275 33.36 2.23 -16.61
CA ALA A 275 33.45 2.37 -18.06
C ALA A 275 32.76 3.63 -18.57
N ILE A 276 33.27 4.13 -19.69
CA ILE A 276 32.66 5.21 -20.49
C ILE A 276 32.56 4.71 -21.93
N GLU A 277 31.36 4.72 -22.48
CA GLU A 277 31.08 4.41 -23.88
C GLU A 277 30.91 5.69 -24.69
N LEU A 278 31.51 5.72 -25.88
CA LEU A 278 31.41 6.82 -26.82
C LEU A 278 30.78 6.35 -28.13
N TYR A 279 29.70 6.98 -28.57
CA TYR A 279 29.00 6.64 -29.80
C TYR A 279 29.41 7.52 -30.99
N ASN A 280 29.62 6.90 -32.15
CA ASN A 280 29.81 7.60 -33.42
C ASN A 280 28.56 7.52 -34.32
N GLY A 281 27.67 8.49 -34.17
CA GLY A 281 26.49 8.65 -35.03
C GLY A 281 26.73 9.42 -36.33
N THR A 282 27.96 9.79 -36.71
CA THR A 282 28.21 10.83 -37.73
C THR A 282 27.97 10.45 -39.18
N GLY A 283 27.63 9.19 -39.47
CA GLY A 283 27.55 8.68 -40.84
C GLY A 283 28.92 8.34 -41.46
N SER A 284 30.03 8.51 -40.74
CA SER A 284 31.38 8.20 -41.20
C SER A 284 32.30 7.75 -40.07
N ALA A 285 33.40 7.07 -40.37
CA ALA A 285 34.35 6.62 -39.35
C ALA A 285 35.15 7.81 -38.76
N ILE A 286 35.36 7.81 -37.44
CA ILE A 286 36.13 8.82 -36.69
C ILE A 286 37.46 8.23 -36.21
N ASP A 287 38.57 8.96 -36.44
CA ASP A 287 39.89 8.69 -35.86
C ASP A 287 40.02 9.39 -34.50
N LEU A 288 40.38 8.63 -33.46
CA LEU A 288 40.40 9.09 -32.07
C LEU A 288 41.68 9.84 -31.66
N THR A 289 42.67 9.99 -32.56
CA THR A 289 44.01 10.53 -32.22
C THR A 289 43.99 11.92 -31.55
N ASP A 290 42.98 12.75 -31.82
CA ASP A 290 42.84 14.11 -31.27
C ASP A 290 41.85 14.19 -30.09
N TYR A 291 41.34 13.04 -29.60
CA TYR A 291 40.31 12.97 -28.56
C TYR A 291 40.91 12.61 -27.20
N THR A 292 40.36 13.23 -26.16
CA THR A 292 40.78 13.01 -24.77
C THR A 292 39.54 13.00 -23.87
N LEU A 293 39.49 12.07 -22.92
CA LEU A 293 38.58 12.13 -21.78
C LEU A 293 39.32 12.74 -20.57
N GLU A 294 38.74 13.77 -19.98
CA GLU A 294 39.27 14.47 -18.81
C GLU A 294 38.34 14.26 -17.61
N PHE A 295 38.92 13.92 -16.46
CA PHE A 295 38.19 13.58 -15.23
C PHE A 295 38.51 14.60 -14.13
N TYR A 296 37.48 15.24 -13.61
CA TYR A 296 37.55 16.38 -12.70
C TYR A 296 37.00 15.97 -11.35
N SER A 297 37.90 15.57 -10.45
CA SER A 297 37.44 14.98 -9.21
C SER A 297 36.87 15.98 -8.22
N ASN A 298 35.74 15.63 -7.58
CA ASN A 298 35.20 16.28 -6.38
C ASN A 298 35.12 17.82 -6.55
N GLY A 299 34.52 18.28 -7.65
CA GLY A 299 34.33 19.70 -7.98
C GLY A 299 35.60 20.49 -8.35
N ASN A 300 36.70 19.83 -8.73
CA ASN A 300 37.89 20.52 -9.20
C ASN A 300 37.66 21.23 -10.55
N THR A 301 38.38 22.34 -10.79
CA THR A 301 38.38 23.07 -12.07
C THR A 301 39.54 22.67 -13.00
N THR A 302 40.32 21.66 -12.62
CA THR A 302 41.44 21.13 -13.39
C THR A 302 41.38 19.62 -13.35
N PRO A 303 41.62 18.91 -14.46
CA PRO A 303 41.48 17.47 -14.49
C PRO A 303 42.55 16.81 -13.62
N GLY A 304 42.14 15.87 -12.78
CA GLY A 304 43.05 15.01 -12.03
C GLY A 304 43.67 13.93 -12.91
N THR A 305 42.90 13.45 -13.88
CA THR A 305 43.29 12.43 -14.86
C THR A 305 42.86 12.87 -16.26
N SER A 306 43.71 12.62 -17.25
CA SER A 306 43.41 12.82 -18.67
C SER A 306 43.86 11.59 -19.44
N ILE A 307 42.97 11.03 -20.26
CA ILE A 307 43.20 9.82 -21.03
C ILE A 307 43.05 10.16 -22.50
N ASP A 308 44.17 10.14 -23.23
CA ASP A 308 44.15 10.24 -24.69
C ASP A 308 43.56 8.97 -25.29
N LEU A 309 42.63 9.13 -26.22
CA LEU A 309 41.97 8.03 -26.90
C LEU A 309 42.75 7.63 -28.14
N SER A 310 42.56 6.39 -28.58
CA SER A 310 43.23 5.87 -29.77
C SER A 310 42.37 4.86 -30.50
N GLY A 311 42.57 4.75 -31.81
CA GLY A 311 41.80 3.83 -32.65
C GLY A 311 40.86 4.56 -33.60
N THR A 312 39.86 3.84 -34.08
CA THR A 312 38.88 4.36 -35.04
C THR A 312 37.52 3.75 -34.73
N VAL A 313 36.49 4.59 -34.66
CA VAL A 313 35.11 4.15 -34.40
C VAL A 313 34.36 4.21 -35.73
N ALA A 314 33.77 3.10 -36.17
CA ALA A 314 32.97 3.10 -37.39
C ALA A 314 31.67 3.91 -37.19
N SER A 315 31.00 4.29 -38.28
CA SER A 315 29.68 4.91 -38.16
C SER A 315 28.69 3.90 -37.60
N GLY A 316 27.88 4.33 -36.62
CA GLY A 316 26.92 3.47 -35.93
C GLY A 316 27.54 2.55 -34.87
N ASP A 317 28.85 2.68 -34.63
CA ASP A 317 29.62 1.86 -33.69
C ASP A 317 29.96 2.66 -32.44
N VAL A 318 30.43 1.97 -31.39
CA VAL A 318 30.82 2.57 -30.11
C VAL A 318 32.30 2.34 -29.81
N PHE A 319 32.81 3.09 -28.85
CA PHE A 319 34.14 2.91 -28.26
C PHE A 319 34.04 2.85 -26.74
N VAL A 320 34.52 1.78 -26.12
CA VAL A 320 34.44 1.59 -24.67
C VAL A 320 35.82 1.79 -24.03
N LEU A 321 35.92 2.77 -23.14
CA LEU A 321 37.06 2.95 -22.21
C LEU A 321 36.69 2.34 -20.86
N ALA A 322 37.44 1.35 -20.39
CA ALA A 322 37.18 0.69 -19.10
C ALA A 322 38.37 0.75 -18.13
N ASP A 323 38.13 0.59 -16.83
CA ASP A 323 39.19 0.26 -15.87
C ASP A 323 39.77 -1.12 -16.19
N VAL A 324 41.10 -1.26 -16.11
CA VAL A 324 41.81 -2.51 -16.43
C VAL A 324 41.45 -3.66 -15.47
N ASP A 325 40.99 -3.34 -14.27
CA ASP A 325 40.61 -4.30 -13.23
C ASP A 325 39.08 -4.46 -13.10
N ALA A 326 38.31 -3.98 -14.09
CA ALA A 326 36.86 -4.17 -14.16
C ALA A 326 36.46 -5.64 -14.37
N ASP A 327 35.17 -5.94 -14.16
CA ASP A 327 34.60 -7.26 -14.43
C ASP A 327 34.88 -7.74 -15.86
N ALA A 328 34.99 -9.06 -16.04
CA ALA A 328 35.31 -9.68 -17.33
C ALA A 328 34.27 -9.35 -18.42
N THR A 329 33.02 -9.08 -18.06
CA THR A 329 31.96 -8.67 -18.98
C THR A 329 32.22 -7.28 -19.57
N ILE A 330 32.63 -6.30 -18.75
CA ILE A 330 33.06 -4.98 -19.19
C ILE A 330 34.32 -5.08 -20.05
N LEU A 331 35.33 -5.83 -19.57
CA LEU A 331 36.60 -5.98 -20.28
C LEU A 331 36.46 -6.67 -21.64
N ALA A 332 35.39 -7.45 -21.86
CA ALA A 332 35.11 -8.05 -23.15
C ALA A 332 34.63 -7.03 -24.20
N GLN A 333 34.05 -5.91 -23.74
CA GLN A 333 33.59 -4.81 -24.59
C GLN A 333 34.62 -3.69 -24.74
N ALA A 334 35.62 -3.61 -23.85
CA ALA A 334 36.60 -2.53 -23.82
C ALA A 334 37.51 -2.48 -25.06
N ASP A 335 37.50 -1.34 -25.76
CA ASP A 335 38.45 -1.02 -26.84
C ASP A 335 39.78 -0.48 -26.30
N GLN A 336 39.72 0.18 -25.14
CA GLN A 336 40.87 0.71 -24.43
C GLN A 336 40.68 0.53 -22.93
N THR A 337 41.76 0.23 -22.21
CA THR A 337 41.76 0.11 -20.75
C THR A 337 42.65 1.16 -20.09
N SER A 338 42.26 1.60 -18.89
CA SER A 338 43.02 2.51 -18.03
C SER A 338 43.52 1.79 -16.78
N ALA A 339 44.79 2.00 -16.43
CA ALA A 339 45.41 1.41 -15.23
C ALA A 339 45.20 2.24 -13.94
N SER A 340 44.41 3.31 -14.00
CA SER A 340 44.11 4.17 -12.86
C SER A 340 42.62 4.38 -12.82
N THR A 341 41.93 3.90 -11.79
CA THR A 341 40.52 4.19 -11.52
C THR A 341 40.30 5.70 -11.55
N PHE A 342 39.35 6.15 -12.37
CA PHE A 342 39.43 7.48 -12.97
C PHE A 342 38.21 8.39 -12.73
N PHE A 343 37.15 7.89 -12.08
CA PHE A 343 36.03 8.70 -11.58
C PHE A 343 35.25 7.97 -10.48
N ASN A 344 34.38 8.67 -9.77
CA ASN A 344 33.28 8.16 -8.95
C ASN A 344 32.13 9.20 -8.97
N GLY A 345 31.03 8.93 -8.30
CA GLY A 345 29.76 9.65 -8.51
C GLY A 345 29.81 11.18 -8.43
N ASP A 346 30.76 11.78 -7.72
CA ASP A 346 30.94 13.24 -7.57
C ASP A 346 31.99 13.85 -8.52
N ASP A 347 32.46 13.09 -9.51
CA ASP A 347 33.47 13.51 -10.48
C ASP A 347 32.86 13.86 -11.84
N ALA A 348 33.21 15.03 -12.41
CA ALA A 348 32.76 15.40 -13.74
C ALA A 348 33.69 14.83 -14.82
N ILE A 349 33.13 14.43 -15.97
CA ILE A 349 33.86 13.83 -17.09
C ILE A 349 33.60 14.65 -18.34
N VAL A 350 34.67 15.03 -19.03
CA VAL A 350 34.59 15.90 -20.22
C VAL A 350 35.27 15.23 -21.40
N LEU A 351 34.51 15.03 -22.48
CA LEU A 351 35.02 14.59 -23.77
C LEU A 351 35.52 15.80 -24.56
N LYS A 352 36.79 15.79 -24.98
CA LYS A 352 37.39 16.87 -25.78
C LYS A 352 37.97 16.35 -27.09
N LYS A 353 37.95 17.22 -28.10
CA LYS A 353 38.68 17.06 -29.37
C LYS A 353 39.54 18.28 -29.64
N SER A 354 40.87 18.08 -29.72
CA SER A 354 41.83 19.18 -29.88
C SER A 354 41.61 20.33 -28.88
N GLY A 355 41.18 20.01 -27.65
CA GLY A 355 40.88 20.98 -26.59
C GLY A 355 39.49 21.64 -26.65
N THR A 356 38.64 21.29 -27.63
CA THR A 356 37.23 21.73 -27.68
C THR A 356 36.35 20.72 -26.95
N VAL A 357 35.46 21.17 -26.06
CA VAL A 357 34.47 20.32 -25.39
C VAL A 357 33.45 19.81 -26.41
N LEU A 358 33.19 18.51 -26.38
CA LEU A 358 32.18 17.85 -27.21
C LEU A 358 30.99 17.36 -26.39
N ASP A 359 31.26 16.83 -25.20
CA ASP A 359 30.23 16.27 -24.32
C ASP A 359 30.72 16.29 -22.86
N VAL A 360 29.77 16.34 -21.93
CA VAL A 360 30.02 16.45 -20.48
C VAL A 360 29.01 15.59 -19.72
N ILE A 361 29.49 14.89 -18.70
CA ILE A 361 28.66 14.34 -17.63
C ILE A 361 29.15 14.93 -16.29
N GLY A 362 28.24 15.49 -15.50
CA GLY A 362 28.56 16.27 -14.30
C GLY A 362 28.86 17.75 -14.58
N GLN A 363 29.37 18.46 -13.58
CA GLN A 363 29.62 19.90 -13.67
C GLN A 363 31.03 20.28 -13.17
N VAL A 364 31.89 20.79 -14.06
CA VAL A 364 33.26 21.18 -13.69
C VAL A 364 33.23 22.38 -12.74
N GLY A 365 33.95 22.26 -11.62
CA GLY A 365 34.04 23.30 -10.60
C GLY A 365 32.96 23.25 -9.51
N THR A 366 32.05 22.28 -9.57
CA THR A 366 30.98 22.06 -8.58
C THR A 366 31.06 20.65 -8.02
N ASP A 367 31.02 20.53 -6.70
CA ASP A 367 30.96 19.26 -5.97
C ASP A 367 29.49 19.01 -5.56
N PRO A 368 28.83 17.96 -6.06
CA PRO A 368 27.45 17.64 -5.71
C PRO A 368 27.31 16.93 -4.35
N GLY A 369 28.43 16.63 -3.68
CA GLY A 369 28.49 15.90 -2.42
C GLY A 369 28.81 14.43 -2.63
N THR A 370 27.87 13.67 -3.18
CA THR A 370 28.05 12.21 -3.44
C THR A 370 27.77 11.83 -4.88
N GLU A 371 26.78 12.47 -5.50
CA GLU A 371 26.28 12.15 -6.83
C GLU A 371 25.48 13.31 -7.41
N TRP A 372 25.37 13.38 -8.73
CA TRP A 372 24.28 14.11 -9.40
C TRP A 372 23.09 13.18 -9.61
N GLY A 373 21.88 13.70 -9.50
CA GLY A 373 20.64 12.93 -9.67
C GLY A 373 20.16 12.22 -8.39
N SER A 374 19.27 11.26 -8.56
CA SER A 374 18.69 10.44 -7.47
C SER A 374 18.14 9.11 -8.00
N GLY A 375 17.97 8.13 -7.12
CA GLY A 375 17.47 6.80 -7.51
C GLY A 375 18.44 6.12 -8.48
N ASN A 376 17.91 5.43 -9.50
CA ASN A 376 18.74 4.83 -10.55
C ASN A 376 19.30 5.89 -11.52
N VAL A 377 18.63 7.05 -11.66
CA VAL A 377 19.06 8.15 -12.53
C VAL A 377 20.03 9.06 -11.77
N SER A 378 21.12 8.47 -11.29
CA SER A 378 22.17 9.18 -10.58
C SER A 378 23.56 8.68 -10.98
N THR A 379 24.60 9.46 -10.67
CA THR A 379 25.97 9.11 -11.07
C THR A 379 26.66 8.15 -10.11
N GLN A 380 26.24 8.01 -8.85
CA GLN A 380 26.90 7.10 -7.91
C GLN A 380 26.31 5.69 -7.97
N ASN A 381 27.19 4.70 -8.11
CA ASN A 381 26.84 3.27 -8.10
C ASN A 381 25.73 2.91 -9.10
N ASN A 382 25.65 3.58 -10.24
CA ASN A 382 24.63 3.34 -11.24
C ASN A 382 25.25 3.33 -12.64
N THR A 383 24.53 2.72 -13.57
CA THR A 383 24.79 2.83 -15.01
C THR A 383 23.84 3.87 -15.58
N LEU A 384 24.38 4.81 -16.36
CA LEU A 384 23.59 5.80 -17.10
C LEU A 384 23.73 5.57 -18.60
N ARG A 385 22.62 5.52 -19.34
CA ARG A 385 22.62 5.42 -20.81
C ARG A 385 21.94 6.63 -21.44
N ARG A 386 22.54 7.19 -22.48
CA ARG A 386 22.06 8.41 -23.12
C ARG A 386 20.68 8.15 -23.75
N LYS A 387 19.72 9.05 -23.52
CA LYS A 387 18.39 8.97 -24.14
C LYS A 387 18.53 9.01 -25.68
N PRO A 388 17.87 8.09 -26.43
CA PRO A 388 17.85 8.06 -27.89
C PRO A 388 17.59 9.39 -28.58
N SER A 389 16.76 10.25 -27.99
CA SER A 389 16.43 11.58 -28.52
C SER A 389 17.61 12.57 -28.52
N ILE A 390 18.70 12.26 -27.80
CA ILE A 390 19.85 13.16 -27.63
C ILE A 390 20.96 12.86 -28.63
N ASN A 391 20.99 13.65 -29.71
CA ASN A 391 21.97 13.51 -30.80
C ASN A 391 23.12 14.53 -30.76
N SER A 392 23.21 15.33 -29.70
CA SER A 392 24.33 16.26 -29.47
C SER A 392 24.78 16.16 -28.03
N GLY A 393 26.09 16.28 -27.81
CA GLY A 393 26.68 16.28 -26.48
C GLY A 393 26.52 17.64 -25.80
N ASP A 394 26.65 17.67 -24.49
CA ASP A 394 26.71 18.92 -23.74
C ASP A 394 28.08 19.59 -23.97
N THR A 395 28.06 20.79 -24.55
CA THR A 395 29.28 21.52 -24.91
C THR A 395 29.70 22.56 -23.85
N ASN A 396 28.98 22.65 -22.74
CA ASN A 396 29.26 23.57 -21.65
C ASN A 396 29.67 22.80 -20.39
N GLU A 397 30.95 22.85 -20.04
CA GLU A 397 31.46 22.10 -18.88
C GLU A 397 31.07 22.70 -17.51
N THR A 398 30.29 23.79 -17.45
CA THR A 398 30.09 24.59 -16.22
C THR A 398 28.65 24.91 -15.82
N ASP A 399 27.66 24.62 -16.65
CA ASP A 399 26.24 24.76 -16.27
C ASP A 399 25.77 23.60 -15.38
N ALA A 400 24.56 23.77 -14.85
CA ALA A 400 23.99 22.80 -13.93
C ALA A 400 23.72 21.49 -14.67
N PHE A 401 24.23 20.39 -14.12
CA PHE A 401 24.00 19.06 -14.64
C PHE A 401 22.86 18.38 -13.88
N ASP A 402 21.85 17.94 -14.62
CA ASP A 402 20.74 17.13 -14.14
C ASP A 402 20.64 15.88 -15.04
N PRO A 403 21.04 14.69 -14.55
CA PRO A 403 21.09 13.50 -15.39
C PRO A 403 19.72 13.11 -15.96
N SER A 404 18.61 13.44 -15.28
CA SER A 404 17.24 13.09 -15.73
C SER A 404 16.87 13.71 -17.09
N THR A 405 17.57 14.78 -17.48
CA THR A 405 17.31 15.50 -18.73
C THR A 405 17.80 14.75 -19.97
N GLU A 406 18.88 13.97 -19.86
CA GLU A 406 19.57 13.37 -21.01
C GLU A 406 19.90 11.88 -20.85
N TRP A 407 19.65 11.29 -19.67
CA TRP A 407 20.08 9.93 -19.34
C TRP A 407 18.96 9.08 -18.76
N TYR A 408 19.02 7.78 -19.06
CA TYR A 408 18.36 6.71 -18.33
C TYR A 408 19.26 6.18 -17.23
N GLY A 409 18.66 5.82 -16.11
CA GLY A 409 19.34 5.24 -14.96
C GLY A 409 19.06 3.75 -14.81
N PHE A 410 20.10 2.98 -14.51
CA PHE A 410 20.02 1.55 -14.24
C PHE A 410 20.81 1.24 -12.97
N ALA A 411 20.35 0.22 -12.24
CA ALA A 411 20.97 -0.23 -11.01
C ALA A 411 22.47 -0.56 -11.17
N THR A 412 23.18 -0.56 -10.05
CA THR A 412 24.60 -0.95 -9.98
C THR A 412 24.88 -2.24 -10.74
N ASP A 413 26.01 -2.28 -11.44
CA ASP A 413 26.48 -3.45 -12.18
C ASP A 413 25.60 -3.91 -13.37
N THR A 414 24.81 -2.99 -13.94
CA THR A 414 24.05 -3.24 -15.17
C THR A 414 24.92 -2.97 -16.41
N PHE A 415 25.36 -4.02 -17.11
CA PHE A 415 26.31 -3.93 -18.24
C PHE A 415 25.77 -4.46 -19.57
N ASP A 416 24.52 -4.90 -19.61
CA ASP A 416 23.91 -5.58 -20.75
C ASP A 416 23.73 -4.69 -21.99
N GLY A 417 23.81 -3.37 -21.83
CA GLY A 417 23.86 -2.40 -22.92
C GLY A 417 25.26 -2.01 -23.39
N LEU A 418 26.31 -2.30 -22.60
CA LEU A 418 27.65 -1.83 -22.89
C LEU A 418 28.24 -2.50 -24.14
N GLY A 419 28.87 -1.70 -24.99
CA GLY A 419 29.43 -2.14 -26.28
C GLY A 419 28.42 -2.07 -27.43
N VAL A 420 27.22 -1.55 -27.20
CA VAL A 420 26.17 -1.35 -28.21
C VAL A 420 25.47 -0.02 -27.95
N TYR A 421 25.48 0.88 -28.93
CA TYR A 421 24.72 2.13 -28.82
C TYR A 421 23.23 1.83 -28.64
N ARG A 422 22.61 2.42 -27.60
CA ARG A 422 21.23 2.14 -27.18
C ARG A 422 21.00 0.67 -26.81
N GLY A 423 22.02 0.04 -26.22
CA GLY A 423 21.90 -1.32 -25.70
C GLY A 423 20.78 -1.47 -24.65
N ASN A 424 20.36 -2.72 -24.44
CA ASN A 424 19.11 -3.14 -23.79
C ASN A 424 18.53 -2.17 -22.73
N ILE A 425 17.57 -1.32 -23.12
CA ILE A 425 16.87 -0.42 -22.20
C ILE A 425 15.68 -1.17 -21.61
N THR A 426 15.93 -2.23 -20.84
CA THR A 426 14.87 -2.89 -20.04
C THR A 426 14.83 -2.21 -18.68
N ALA A 427 13.63 -2.01 -18.12
CA ALA A 427 13.48 -1.39 -16.81
C ALA A 427 14.39 -2.08 -15.77
N PRO A 428 14.98 -1.33 -14.82
CA PRO A 428 15.62 -1.96 -13.68
C PRO A 428 14.56 -2.83 -12.99
N SER A 429 14.69 -4.15 -13.05
CA SER A 429 13.78 -5.04 -12.35
C SER A 429 13.94 -4.77 -10.87
N ASP A 430 12.87 -4.40 -10.19
CA ASP A 430 12.86 -4.46 -8.74
C ASP A 430 13.14 -5.90 -8.32
N THR A 431 14.14 -6.06 -7.45
CA THR A 431 14.57 -7.35 -6.91
C THR A 431 14.47 -7.37 -5.39
N THR A 432 13.96 -6.30 -4.80
CA THR A 432 13.79 -6.18 -3.36
C THR A 432 12.47 -6.83 -3.02
N ALA A 433 12.48 -7.82 -2.12
CA ALA A 433 11.23 -8.40 -1.65
C ALA A 433 10.55 -7.45 -0.64
N PRO A 434 9.21 -7.41 -0.62
CA PRO A 434 8.48 -6.59 0.34
C PRO A 434 8.81 -7.01 1.77
N SER A 435 8.94 -6.03 2.67
CA SER A 435 9.29 -6.23 4.07
C SER A 435 8.22 -5.73 5.03
N VAL A 436 8.01 -6.46 6.13
CA VAL A 436 6.98 -6.09 7.11
C VAL A 436 7.49 -4.93 7.96
N THR A 437 6.67 -3.89 8.08
CA THR A 437 6.91 -2.72 8.94
C THR A 437 6.22 -2.86 10.30
N THR A 438 4.99 -3.38 10.34
CA THR A 438 4.23 -3.60 11.58
C THR A 438 3.29 -4.80 11.49
N PHE A 439 3.05 -5.42 12.64
CA PHE A 439 1.98 -6.40 12.85
C PHE A 439 0.92 -5.84 13.80
N THR A 440 -0.33 -6.21 13.60
CA THR A 440 -1.44 -5.98 14.53
C THR A 440 -2.18 -7.30 14.75
N PRO A 441 -2.30 -7.85 15.97
CA PRO A 441 -1.60 -7.45 17.17
C PRO A 441 -0.09 -7.37 16.97
N ALA A 442 0.57 -6.49 17.72
CA ALA A 442 2.02 -6.42 17.75
C ALA A 442 2.61 -7.72 18.30
N ASP A 443 3.85 -8.01 17.94
CA ASP A 443 4.58 -9.15 18.50
C ASP A 443 4.71 -9.03 20.03
N ASP A 444 4.55 -10.16 20.73
CA ASP A 444 4.47 -10.29 22.20
C ASP A 444 3.31 -9.49 22.84
N ALA A 445 2.32 -9.03 22.06
CA ALA A 445 1.19 -8.31 22.63
C ALA A 445 0.31 -9.25 23.49
N THR A 446 -0.14 -8.76 24.62
CA THR A 446 -1.05 -9.46 25.54
C THR A 446 -2.42 -8.79 25.54
N SER A 447 -3.42 -9.46 26.13
CA SER A 447 -4.77 -8.92 26.29
C SER A 447 -5.43 -8.58 24.94
N ILE A 448 -5.20 -9.42 23.93
CA ILE A 448 -5.82 -9.26 22.62
C ILE A 448 -7.25 -9.83 22.64
N ALA A 449 -8.21 -9.06 22.15
CA ALA A 449 -9.59 -9.53 22.04
C ALA A 449 -9.69 -10.79 21.16
N VAL A 450 -10.54 -11.74 21.54
CA VAL A 450 -10.62 -13.06 20.87
C VAL A 450 -11.16 -12.98 19.44
N GLU A 451 -11.90 -11.93 19.11
CA GLU A 451 -12.45 -11.60 17.80
C GLU A 451 -11.53 -10.70 16.96
N ALA A 452 -10.31 -10.40 17.43
CA ALA A 452 -9.40 -9.51 16.74
C ALA A 452 -9.01 -10.03 15.36
N ASN A 453 -9.15 -9.16 14.35
CA ASN A 453 -8.48 -9.35 13.07
C ASN A 453 -6.97 -9.22 13.23
N LEU A 454 -6.25 -9.93 12.38
CA LEU A 454 -4.79 -9.84 12.30
C LEU A 454 -4.40 -9.02 11.07
N GLU A 455 -3.44 -8.12 11.19
CA GLU A 455 -2.98 -7.27 10.10
C GLU A 455 -1.45 -7.30 9.94
N ILE A 456 -1.01 -7.22 8.69
CA ILE A 456 0.40 -7.08 8.30
C ILE A 456 0.52 -5.83 7.44
N GLN A 457 1.41 -4.91 7.82
CA GLN A 457 1.74 -3.72 7.04
C GLN A 457 3.11 -3.89 6.37
N PHE A 458 3.19 -3.72 5.06
CA PHE A 458 4.43 -3.76 4.28
C PHE A 458 4.98 -2.35 4.01
N ASP A 459 6.27 -2.28 3.67
CA ASP A 459 6.97 -1.05 3.25
C ASP A 459 6.64 -0.59 1.82
N GLU A 460 5.99 -1.45 1.06
CA GLU A 460 5.56 -1.23 -0.32
C GLU A 460 4.25 -1.96 -0.63
N ASP A 461 3.62 -1.63 -1.76
CA ASP A 461 2.36 -2.24 -2.18
C ASP A 461 2.55 -3.71 -2.54
N ILE A 462 1.59 -4.54 -2.13
CA ILE A 462 1.66 -6.00 -2.30
C ILE A 462 0.41 -6.54 -2.97
N VAL A 463 0.56 -7.72 -3.57
CA VAL A 463 -0.52 -8.54 -4.08
C VAL A 463 -0.46 -9.94 -3.46
N LYS A 464 -1.58 -10.65 -3.53
CA LYS A 464 -1.63 -12.05 -3.10
C LYS A 464 -0.80 -12.94 -4.02
N GLY A 465 -0.07 -13.87 -3.42
CA GLY A 465 0.52 -14.99 -4.11
C GLY A 465 -0.54 -15.93 -4.69
N THR A 466 -0.15 -16.74 -5.67
CA THR A 466 -1.06 -17.72 -6.30
C THR A 466 -1.33 -18.95 -5.42
N ASN A 467 -0.53 -19.13 -4.37
CA ASN A 467 -0.67 -20.18 -3.36
C ASN A 467 0.08 -19.76 -2.10
N GLY A 468 -0.16 -20.44 -0.99
CA GLY A 468 0.44 -20.14 0.31
C GLY A 468 -0.63 -20.13 1.39
N ASP A 469 -0.26 -20.62 2.56
CA ASP A 469 -1.14 -20.67 3.72
C ASP A 469 -0.64 -19.72 4.81
N ILE A 470 -1.61 -19.13 5.51
CA ILE A 470 -1.47 -18.44 6.79
C ILE A 470 -2.03 -19.38 7.86
N VAL A 471 -1.24 -19.68 8.89
CA VAL A 471 -1.59 -20.69 9.90
C VAL A 471 -1.48 -20.09 11.28
N ILE A 472 -2.58 -20.11 12.03
CA ILE A 472 -2.64 -19.67 13.42
C ILE A 472 -2.53 -20.92 14.30
N LYS A 473 -1.60 -20.92 15.27
CA LYS A 473 -1.34 -22.07 16.15
C LYS A 473 -1.22 -21.67 17.60
N GLN A 474 -1.74 -22.51 18.48
CA GLN A 474 -1.52 -22.38 19.92
C GLN A 474 -0.05 -22.69 20.27
N ALA A 475 0.63 -21.77 20.94
CA ALA A 475 2.04 -21.90 21.30
C ALA A 475 2.30 -23.03 22.32
N SER A 476 1.31 -23.32 23.18
CA SER A 476 1.45 -24.31 24.25
C SER A 476 1.67 -25.75 23.75
N ASN A 477 1.19 -26.09 22.56
CA ASN A 477 1.08 -27.47 22.09
C ASN A 477 1.16 -27.65 20.55
N ASP A 478 1.48 -26.60 19.80
CA ASP A 478 1.51 -26.54 18.34
C ASP A 478 0.20 -27.00 17.65
N GLN A 479 -0.95 -26.97 18.36
CA GLN A 479 -2.23 -27.26 17.73
C GLN A 479 -2.61 -26.13 16.79
N VAL A 480 -2.98 -26.50 15.57
CA VAL A 480 -3.53 -25.57 14.58
C VAL A 480 -4.91 -25.15 15.03
N PHE A 481 -5.09 -23.86 15.25
CA PHE A 481 -6.39 -23.24 15.42
C PHE A 481 -7.06 -23.12 14.05
N GLU A 482 -6.38 -22.47 13.10
CA GLU A 482 -6.90 -22.29 11.74
C GLU A 482 -5.79 -22.30 10.68
N THR A 483 -6.13 -22.74 9.47
CA THR A 483 -5.31 -22.64 8.28
C THR A 483 -6.12 -21.96 7.18
N MET A 484 -5.66 -20.79 6.75
CA MET A 484 -6.28 -19.99 5.70
C MET A 484 -5.38 -19.99 4.47
N ASN A 485 -5.94 -20.29 3.31
CA ASN A 485 -5.20 -20.06 2.07
C ASN A 485 -5.20 -18.57 1.75
N VAL A 486 -4.09 -18.04 1.25
CA VAL A 486 -3.95 -16.60 0.95
C VAL A 486 -4.99 -16.08 -0.06
N THR A 487 -5.47 -16.96 -0.94
CA THR A 487 -6.52 -16.62 -1.93
C THR A 487 -7.95 -16.64 -1.37
N SER A 488 -8.14 -17.02 -0.10
CA SER A 488 -9.45 -17.04 0.54
C SER A 488 -10.00 -15.63 0.78
N ALA A 489 -11.30 -15.55 1.06
CA ALA A 489 -11.98 -14.29 1.39
C ALA A 489 -11.66 -13.76 2.79
N GLN A 490 -11.06 -14.59 3.66
CA GLN A 490 -10.61 -14.20 5.00
C GLN A 490 -9.35 -13.35 4.98
N VAL A 491 -8.63 -13.34 3.84
CA VAL A 491 -7.44 -12.52 3.66
C VAL A 491 -7.82 -11.41 2.70
N GLU A 492 -7.71 -10.16 3.10
CA GLU A 492 -7.93 -9.01 2.24
C GLU A 492 -6.61 -8.25 2.07
N VAL A 493 -6.37 -7.71 0.88
CA VAL A 493 -5.20 -6.91 0.56
C VAL A 493 -5.69 -5.57 0.05
N ASN A 494 -5.19 -4.49 0.63
CA ASN A 494 -5.43 -3.13 0.19
C ASN A 494 -4.11 -2.37 0.19
N ALA A 495 -3.58 -2.08 -1.01
CA ALA A 495 -2.25 -1.51 -1.19
C ALA A 495 -1.18 -2.32 -0.46
N ASN A 496 -0.57 -1.75 0.58
CA ASN A 496 0.48 -2.37 1.38
C ASN A 496 0.00 -2.99 2.71
N THR A 497 -1.32 -3.11 2.92
CA THR A 497 -1.91 -3.70 4.13
C THR A 497 -2.61 -5.01 3.82
N VAL A 498 -2.31 -6.04 4.61
CA VAL A 498 -3.05 -7.32 4.65
C VAL A 498 -3.92 -7.34 5.89
N THR A 499 -5.20 -7.66 5.75
CA THR A 499 -6.11 -7.98 6.87
C THR A 499 -6.50 -9.46 6.81
N ILE A 500 -6.46 -10.15 7.95
CA ILE A 500 -6.74 -11.57 8.12
C ILE A 500 -7.85 -11.69 9.18
N ASP A 501 -8.97 -12.28 8.78
CA ASP A 501 -10.18 -12.47 9.60
C ASP A 501 -10.37 -13.97 9.90
N PRO A 502 -9.97 -14.45 11.09
CA PRO A 502 -10.22 -15.83 11.52
C PRO A 502 -11.70 -16.19 11.49
N SER A 503 -12.06 -17.41 11.09
CA SER A 503 -13.47 -17.79 10.91
C SER A 503 -14.24 -18.03 12.21
N SER A 504 -13.57 -17.98 13.35
CA SER A 504 -14.12 -18.15 14.69
C SER A 504 -13.26 -17.35 15.68
N ASN A 505 -13.86 -16.92 16.78
CA ASN A 505 -13.13 -16.30 17.89
C ASN A 505 -12.01 -17.24 18.36
N LEU A 506 -10.85 -16.65 18.63
CA LEU A 506 -9.72 -17.30 19.26
C LEU A 506 -10.09 -17.79 20.67
N ASP A 507 -9.34 -18.77 21.19
CA ASP A 507 -9.55 -19.21 22.56
C ASP A 507 -9.03 -18.12 23.53
N PRO A 508 -9.72 -17.83 24.66
CA PRO A 508 -9.24 -16.87 25.65
C PRO A 508 -7.98 -17.36 26.37
N LEU A 509 -7.21 -16.43 26.95
CA LEU A 509 -5.96 -16.72 27.69
C LEU A 509 -5.04 -17.70 26.95
N THR A 510 -4.91 -17.53 25.65
CA THR A 510 -4.17 -18.44 24.79
C THR A 510 -3.12 -17.69 23.99
N GLU A 511 -1.87 -18.09 24.16
CA GLU A 511 -0.76 -17.62 23.34
C GLU A 511 -0.82 -18.28 21.95
N TYR A 512 -0.86 -17.46 20.91
CA TYR A 512 -0.85 -17.84 19.52
C TYR A 512 0.41 -17.34 18.82
N TYR A 513 0.87 -18.09 17.82
CA TYR A 513 1.83 -17.60 16.84
C TYR A 513 1.31 -17.84 15.43
N VAL A 514 1.73 -16.98 14.50
CA VAL A 514 1.28 -16.99 13.11
C VAL A 514 2.41 -17.37 12.17
N GLU A 515 2.20 -18.40 11.37
CA GLU A 515 3.08 -18.75 10.25
C GLU A 515 2.49 -18.24 8.94
N VAL A 516 3.34 -17.68 8.07
CA VAL A 516 2.96 -17.22 6.74
C VAL A 516 3.88 -17.89 5.73
N SER A 517 3.32 -18.60 4.77
CA SER A 517 4.12 -19.27 3.73
C SER A 517 4.94 -18.26 2.93
N SER A 518 6.20 -18.59 2.61
CA SER A 518 6.98 -17.83 1.63
C SER A 518 6.24 -17.78 0.29
N GLY A 519 6.17 -16.59 -0.32
CA GLY A 519 5.42 -16.34 -1.55
C GLY A 519 3.90 -16.28 -1.37
N ALA A 520 3.39 -16.29 -0.13
CA ALA A 520 1.98 -16.01 0.14
C ALA A 520 1.60 -14.58 -0.28
N PHE A 521 2.54 -13.63 -0.15
CA PHE A 521 2.45 -12.28 -0.67
C PHE A 521 3.66 -11.99 -1.54
N LYS A 522 3.50 -11.08 -2.50
CA LYS A 522 4.57 -10.58 -3.37
C LYS A 522 4.32 -9.10 -3.67
N ASP A 523 5.35 -8.35 -4.00
CA ASP A 523 5.16 -6.99 -4.52
C ASP A 523 4.55 -7.02 -5.94
N THR A 524 4.29 -5.84 -6.50
CA THR A 524 3.80 -5.68 -7.89
C THR A 524 4.86 -6.06 -8.94
N SER A 525 6.12 -6.18 -8.54
CA SER A 525 7.27 -6.60 -9.35
C SER A 525 7.54 -8.11 -9.29
N GLU A 526 6.69 -8.88 -8.62
CA GLU A 526 6.76 -10.32 -8.39
C GLU A 526 7.89 -10.83 -7.47
N ASN A 527 8.47 -10.00 -6.60
CA ASN A 527 9.37 -10.50 -5.56
C ASN A 527 8.57 -11.09 -4.39
N ASP A 528 8.86 -12.35 -4.06
CA ASP A 528 8.16 -13.07 -3.00
C ASP A 528 8.51 -12.54 -1.60
N TYR A 529 7.50 -12.25 -0.79
CA TYR A 529 7.68 -12.12 0.65
C TYR A 529 8.25 -13.44 1.21
N LEU A 530 9.29 -13.34 2.04
CA LEU A 530 9.96 -14.51 2.61
C LEU A 530 9.06 -15.34 3.53
N GLY A 531 7.96 -14.76 4.03
CA GLY A 531 7.05 -15.42 4.95
C GLY A 531 7.58 -15.45 6.39
N ILE A 532 6.81 -16.10 7.26
CA ILE A 532 7.09 -16.31 8.67
C ILE A 532 7.07 -17.82 8.93
N SER A 533 8.15 -18.36 9.50
CA SER A 533 8.29 -19.83 9.70
C SER A 533 8.75 -20.22 11.10
N ASP A 534 8.92 -19.25 11.98
CA ASP A 534 9.23 -19.43 13.39
C ASP A 534 8.09 -18.96 14.29
N THR A 535 8.21 -19.20 15.59
CA THR A 535 7.19 -18.93 16.59
C THR A 535 7.38 -17.58 17.30
N THR A 536 8.32 -16.76 16.85
CA THR A 536 8.81 -15.58 17.59
C THR A 536 8.74 -14.28 16.79
N THR A 537 8.42 -14.36 15.50
CA THR A 537 8.34 -13.18 14.63
C THR A 537 6.99 -12.49 14.75
N TRP A 538 5.93 -13.27 14.95
CA TRP A 538 4.58 -12.76 15.18
C TRP A 538 3.81 -13.70 16.10
N ASN A 539 3.78 -13.31 17.37
CA ASN A 539 3.05 -14.01 18.42
C ASN A 539 2.31 -13.01 19.33
N PHE A 540 1.21 -13.46 19.93
CA PHE A 540 0.39 -12.64 20.83
C PHE A 540 -0.45 -13.54 21.75
N THR A 541 -0.95 -12.98 22.85
CA THR A 541 -1.81 -13.68 23.82
C THR A 541 -3.17 -13.01 23.91
N THR A 542 -4.23 -13.81 23.81
CA THR A 542 -5.60 -13.33 23.94
C THR A 542 -5.96 -12.98 25.38
N ALA A 543 -6.86 -12.03 25.55
CA ALA A 543 -7.47 -11.67 26.83
C ALA A 543 -8.37 -12.80 27.36
N GLY A 544 -8.78 -12.66 28.62
CA GLY A 544 -9.80 -13.50 29.23
C GLY A 544 -9.78 -13.45 30.74
N GLU A 545 -10.83 -14.00 31.34
CA GLU A 545 -10.95 -14.04 32.80
C GLU A 545 -9.95 -14.96 33.48
N THR A 546 -9.33 -14.41 34.53
CA THR A 546 -8.32 -15.06 35.34
C THR A 546 -8.84 -15.38 36.74
N ILE A 547 -8.11 -16.23 37.48
CA ILE A 547 -8.52 -16.68 38.81
C ILE A 547 -7.44 -16.34 39.82
N ALA A 548 -7.80 -15.60 40.87
CA ALA A 548 -6.93 -15.34 42.00
C ALA A 548 -7.38 -16.10 43.26
N ILE A 549 -6.42 -16.49 44.10
CA ILE A 549 -6.66 -17.08 45.42
C ILE A 549 -6.29 -16.10 46.51
N ARG A 550 -7.28 -15.73 47.33
CA ARG A 550 -7.04 -15.04 48.59
C ARG A 550 -6.72 -16.05 49.69
N ARG A 551 -5.59 -15.84 50.37
CA ARG A 551 -5.13 -16.57 51.56
C ARG A 551 -4.65 -15.60 52.63
N GLY A 552 -5.50 -15.30 53.60
CA GLY A 552 -5.21 -14.26 54.60
C GLY A 552 -5.15 -12.89 53.92
N ASN A 553 -4.02 -12.20 53.97
CA ASN A 553 -3.81 -10.92 53.28
C ASN A 553 -2.99 -11.06 51.99
N GLN A 554 -2.83 -12.29 51.48
CA GLN A 554 -2.16 -12.57 50.22
C GLN A 554 -3.21 -12.87 49.16
N ILE A 555 -3.08 -12.26 47.99
CA ILE A 555 -3.88 -12.53 46.81
C ILE A 555 -2.91 -13.08 45.77
N LEU A 556 -3.05 -14.37 45.47
CA LEU A 556 -2.20 -15.13 44.56
C LEU A 556 -2.88 -15.11 43.20
N ILE A 557 -2.33 -14.37 42.25
CA ILE A 557 -2.92 -14.16 40.93
C ILE A 557 -2.23 -15.11 39.94
N ASP A 558 -3.05 -15.74 39.10
CA ASP A 558 -2.67 -16.63 38.00
C ASP A 558 -3.13 -15.94 36.71
N ASP A 559 -2.23 -15.17 36.11
CA ASP A 559 -2.54 -14.23 35.02
C ASP A 559 -2.80 -15.00 33.69
N ASP A 560 -2.29 -16.23 33.55
CA ASP A 560 -2.50 -17.08 32.36
C ASP A 560 -3.42 -18.29 32.60
N SER A 561 -3.91 -18.45 33.84
CA SER A 561 -4.74 -19.58 34.27
C SER A 561 -4.09 -20.95 34.00
N ASP A 562 -2.76 -21.06 34.06
CA ASP A 562 -2.03 -22.31 33.83
C ASP A 562 -2.09 -23.28 35.02
N GLY A 563 -2.64 -22.83 36.14
CA GLY A 563 -2.72 -23.62 37.37
C GLY A 563 -1.70 -23.20 38.43
N THR A 564 -0.81 -22.26 38.12
CA THR A 564 0.27 -21.80 38.98
C THR A 564 0.05 -20.36 39.44
N THR A 565 1.03 -19.73 40.07
CA THR A 565 0.83 -18.38 40.61
C THR A 565 1.97 -17.55 40.07
N ASP A 566 1.63 -16.53 39.30
CA ASP A 566 2.59 -15.64 38.66
C ASP A 566 3.03 -14.55 39.62
N ARG A 567 2.05 -13.95 40.31
CA ARG A 567 2.29 -12.84 41.25
C ARG A 567 1.47 -12.92 42.52
N THR A 568 1.86 -12.10 43.49
CA THR A 568 1.22 -12.04 44.80
C THR A 568 1.04 -10.60 45.25
N LEU A 569 -0.20 -10.16 45.37
CA LEU A 569 -0.58 -8.87 45.94
C LEU A 569 -0.80 -9.02 47.46
N LEU A 570 -0.33 -8.03 48.23
CA LEU A 570 -0.50 -7.97 49.68
C LEU A 570 -1.47 -6.85 50.06
N TYR A 571 -2.75 -7.15 50.07
CA TYR A 571 -3.78 -6.15 50.36
C TYR A 571 -4.78 -6.58 51.44
N GLY A 572 -5.27 -5.60 52.21
CA GLY A 572 -6.12 -5.83 53.37
C GLY A 572 -5.41 -6.40 54.61
N SER A 573 -6.19 -6.68 55.64
CA SER A 573 -5.69 -7.19 56.94
C SER A 573 -5.66 -8.72 57.00
N GLY A 574 -6.32 -9.39 56.06
CA GLY A 574 -6.52 -10.83 56.08
C GLY A 574 -7.41 -11.34 57.22
N SER A 575 -8.11 -10.45 57.92
CA SER A 575 -9.06 -10.83 58.95
C SER A 575 -10.39 -11.30 58.34
N GLY A 576 -11.19 -12.06 59.09
CA GLY A 576 -12.54 -12.45 58.66
C GLY A 576 -13.58 -11.31 58.70
N GLU A 577 -13.15 -10.08 58.98
CA GLU A 577 -13.98 -8.87 58.83
C GLU A 577 -13.86 -8.25 57.42
N ASP A 578 -12.76 -8.53 56.72
CA ASP A 578 -12.51 -8.05 55.37
C ASP A 578 -13.29 -8.91 54.37
N GLN A 579 -14.07 -8.26 53.51
CA GLN A 579 -14.63 -8.85 52.30
C GLN A 579 -13.85 -8.29 51.12
N TYR A 580 -13.30 -9.16 50.28
CA TYR A 580 -12.61 -8.78 49.04
C TYR A 580 -13.65 -8.70 47.92
N LEU A 581 -13.54 -7.64 47.12
CA LEU A 581 -14.38 -7.32 45.98
C LEU A 581 -13.44 -7.15 44.78
N VAL A 582 -13.88 -7.58 43.61
CA VAL A 582 -13.15 -7.49 42.34
C VAL A 582 -14.02 -6.69 41.39
N GLY A 583 -13.41 -5.76 40.67
CA GLY A 583 -14.03 -4.91 39.66
C GLY A 583 -12.99 -3.99 39.02
N ASP A 584 -13.28 -3.46 37.83
CA ASP A 584 -12.57 -2.38 37.15
C ASP A 584 -12.93 -1.04 37.78
N TRP A 585 -12.13 -0.58 38.74
CA TRP A 585 -12.47 0.64 39.50
C TRP A 585 -11.99 1.92 38.84
N ASP A 586 -11.23 1.85 37.74
CA ASP A 586 -10.62 3.00 37.09
C ASP A 586 -10.89 3.15 35.58
N GLY A 587 -11.61 2.19 35.00
CA GLY A 587 -12.16 2.18 33.65
C GLY A 587 -11.14 1.77 32.59
N ASP A 588 -10.14 0.95 32.94
CA ASP A 588 -9.10 0.49 32.02
C ASP A 588 -9.36 -0.89 31.40
N ASN A 589 -10.51 -1.51 31.72
CA ASN A 589 -10.97 -2.86 31.38
C ASN A 589 -10.16 -3.97 32.05
N THR A 590 -9.46 -3.65 33.14
CA THR A 590 -8.81 -4.64 34.00
C THR A 590 -9.36 -4.55 35.41
N ASP A 591 -9.37 -5.67 36.10
CA ASP A 591 -9.95 -5.78 37.43
C ASP A 591 -8.91 -5.51 38.52
N GLU A 592 -9.26 -4.69 39.51
CA GLU A 592 -8.51 -4.57 40.76
C GLU A 592 -9.30 -4.99 41.99
N ILE A 593 -8.65 -4.88 43.15
CA ILE A 593 -9.15 -5.40 44.40
C ILE A 593 -9.60 -4.27 45.33
N ALA A 594 -10.83 -4.35 45.80
CA ALA A 594 -11.31 -3.55 46.92
C ALA A 594 -11.49 -4.41 48.20
N VAL A 595 -11.21 -3.81 49.36
CA VAL A 595 -11.43 -4.43 50.67
C VAL A 595 -12.51 -3.66 51.42
N ARG A 596 -13.64 -4.33 51.63
CA ARG A 596 -14.73 -3.83 52.46
C ARG A 596 -14.51 -4.20 53.93
N ARG A 597 -14.56 -3.19 54.80
CA ARG A 597 -14.49 -3.32 56.28
C ARG A 597 -15.53 -2.43 56.95
N GLY A 598 -16.53 -3.05 57.58
CA GLY A 598 -17.69 -2.30 58.08
C GLY A 598 -18.46 -1.68 56.92
N ASN A 599 -18.78 -0.39 56.96
CA ASN A 599 -19.42 0.30 55.84
C ASN A 599 -18.42 1.06 54.94
N ALA A 600 -17.12 0.81 55.11
CA ALA A 600 -16.08 1.41 54.27
C ALA A 600 -15.59 0.36 53.27
N ILE A 601 -15.48 0.76 52.00
CA ILE A 601 -14.87 -0.01 50.91
C ILE A 601 -13.59 0.71 50.53
N HIS A 602 -12.46 0.02 50.58
CA HIS A 602 -11.13 0.56 50.34
C HIS A 602 -10.62 0.03 49.00
N PHE A 603 -10.45 0.89 48.01
CA PHE A 603 -10.00 0.50 46.66
C PHE A 603 -8.49 0.65 46.53
N ASP A 604 -7.90 -0.26 45.78
CA ASP A 604 -6.49 -0.33 45.38
C ASP A 604 -6.48 -0.31 43.85
N ASN A 605 -6.57 0.88 43.26
CA ASN A 605 -6.81 1.07 41.82
C ASN A 605 -5.52 0.89 41.00
N ASP A 606 -4.35 1.00 41.63
CA ASP A 606 -3.07 0.75 40.95
C ASP A 606 -2.44 -0.59 41.33
N SER A 607 -3.16 -1.43 42.09
CA SER A 607 -2.73 -2.74 42.55
C SER A 607 -1.37 -2.72 43.29
N ASP A 608 -1.00 -1.62 43.95
CA ASP A 608 0.28 -1.50 44.69
C ASP A 608 0.22 -2.07 46.12
N GLY A 609 -0.97 -2.48 46.57
CA GLY A 609 -1.23 -3.01 47.91
C GLY A 609 -1.51 -1.94 48.95
N ALA A 610 -1.69 -0.69 48.56
CA ALA A 610 -2.17 0.41 49.37
C ALA A 610 -3.64 0.73 49.07
N THR A 611 -4.21 1.66 49.84
CA THR A 611 -5.56 2.13 49.60
C THR A 611 -5.48 3.51 48.95
N ASP A 612 -6.01 3.64 47.76
CA ASP A 612 -6.07 4.90 47.02
C ASP A 612 -7.29 5.72 47.39
N SER A 613 -8.43 5.04 47.41
CA SER A 613 -9.72 5.66 47.63
C SER A 613 -10.57 4.88 48.64
N THR A 614 -11.62 5.52 49.16
CA THR A 614 -12.52 4.87 50.11
C THR A 614 -13.94 5.39 49.94
N LEU A 615 -14.86 4.47 49.66
CA LEU A 615 -16.30 4.73 49.60
C LEU A 615 -16.96 4.34 50.91
N LEU A 616 -17.90 5.16 51.37
CA LEU A 616 -18.75 4.84 52.52
C LEU A 616 -20.15 4.50 52.03
N TYR A 617 -20.44 3.21 51.88
CA TYR A 617 -21.74 2.76 51.39
C TYR A 617 -22.28 1.53 52.15
N GLY A 618 -23.61 1.47 52.27
CA GLY A 618 -24.30 0.50 53.10
C GLY A 618 -24.18 0.75 54.60
N SER A 619 -24.69 -0.20 55.40
CA SER A 619 -24.73 -0.10 56.86
C SER A 619 -23.56 -0.79 57.55
N GLY A 620 -22.83 -1.63 56.81
CA GLY A 620 -21.77 -2.45 57.36
C GLY A 620 -22.28 -3.70 58.11
N ALA A 621 -23.60 -3.91 58.19
CA ALA A 621 -24.21 -5.01 58.93
C ALA A 621 -24.14 -6.33 58.15
N GLY A 622 -24.17 -7.47 58.85
CA GLY A 622 -24.15 -8.79 58.23
C GLY A 622 -25.43 -9.18 57.46
N GLU A 623 -26.36 -8.24 57.28
CA GLU A 623 -27.54 -8.38 56.41
C GLU A 623 -27.33 -7.74 55.03
N ASP A 624 -26.29 -6.90 54.88
CA ASP A 624 -25.87 -6.33 53.61
C ASP A 624 -24.99 -7.35 52.86
N GLN A 625 -25.33 -7.63 51.60
CA GLN A 625 -24.44 -8.28 50.64
C GLN A 625 -23.98 -7.22 49.64
N TYR A 626 -22.67 -7.07 49.49
CA TYR A 626 -22.06 -6.18 48.51
C TYR A 626 -21.92 -6.92 47.19
N LEU A 627 -22.29 -6.26 46.11
CA LEU A 627 -22.26 -6.72 44.71
C LEU A 627 -21.46 -5.68 43.92
N VAL A 628 -20.72 -6.14 42.91
CA VAL A 628 -19.89 -5.33 42.02
C VAL A 628 -20.39 -5.56 40.60
N GLY A 629 -20.47 -4.49 39.82
CA GLY A 629 -20.85 -4.47 38.41
C GLY A 629 -20.91 -3.03 37.89
N ASP A 630 -20.78 -2.84 36.57
CA ASP A 630 -21.06 -1.61 35.83
C ASP A 630 -22.58 -1.41 35.73
N TRP A 631 -23.15 -0.63 36.65
CA TRP A 631 -24.61 -0.49 36.74
C TRP A 631 -25.16 0.59 35.80
N ASP A 632 -24.30 1.39 35.17
CA ASP A 632 -24.67 2.58 34.40
C ASP A 632 -24.18 2.57 32.92
N GLY A 633 -23.35 1.57 32.58
CA GLY A 633 -22.87 1.26 31.23
C GLY A 633 -21.70 2.13 30.78
N ASP A 634 -20.87 2.62 31.72
CA ASP A 634 -19.71 3.46 31.42
C ASP A 634 -18.36 2.71 31.36
N ASN A 635 -18.39 1.39 31.55
CA ASN A 635 -17.29 0.43 31.69
C ASN A 635 -16.46 0.62 32.97
N THR A 636 -17.02 1.23 34.01
CA THR A 636 -16.42 1.27 35.34
C THR A 636 -17.31 0.51 36.32
N ASP A 637 -16.70 -0.29 37.19
CA ASP A 637 -17.44 -1.03 38.20
C ASP A 637 -17.87 -0.19 39.40
N GLU A 638 -19.10 -0.45 39.85
CA GLU A 638 -19.71 0.20 40.99
C GLU A 638 -20.24 -0.77 42.04
N ILE A 639 -20.58 -0.22 43.20
CA ILE A 639 -21.02 -1.01 44.35
C ILE A 639 -22.54 -0.96 44.51
N ALA A 640 -23.16 -2.14 44.48
CA ALA A 640 -24.54 -2.31 44.95
C ALA A 640 -24.60 -3.01 46.32
N VAL A 641 -25.62 -2.66 47.12
CA VAL A 641 -25.89 -3.30 48.42
C VAL A 641 -27.25 -3.97 48.40
N ARG A 642 -27.26 -5.30 48.53
CA ARG A 642 -28.47 -6.10 48.64
C ARG A 642 -28.89 -6.27 50.10
N ARG A 643 -30.15 -5.90 50.40
CA ARG A 643 -30.83 -6.04 51.70
C ARG A 643 -32.20 -6.69 51.52
N GLY A 644 -32.33 -7.94 51.95
CA GLY A 644 -33.57 -8.70 51.72
C GLY A 644 -33.80 -8.88 50.22
N ASN A 645 -34.98 -8.56 49.69
CA ASN A 645 -35.26 -8.66 48.26
C ASN A 645 -35.04 -7.34 47.49
N VAL A 646 -34.28 -6.40 48.07
CA VAL A 646 -34.02 -5.09 47.49
C VAL A 646 -32.52 -4.93 47.29
N ILE A 647 -32.13 -4.53 46.08
CA ILE A 647 -30.77 -4.20 45.68
C ILE A 647 -30.71 -2.69 45.56
N HIS A 648 -29.77 -2.08 46.26
CA HIS A 648 -29.55 -0.64 46.33
C HIS A 648 -28.32 -0.31 45.48
N LEU A 649 -28.51 0.26 44.31
CA LEU A 649 -27.43 0.56 43.36
C LEU A 649 -26.96 2.01 43.55
N ASP A 650 -25.65 2.20 43.48
CA ASP A 650 -24.94 3.48 43.60
C ASP A 650 -24.26 3.72 42.24
N ASP A 651 -25.07 4.12 41.26
CA ASP A 651 -24.72 4.24 39.82
C ASP A 651 -23.69 5.38 39.55
N ASN A 652 -23.14 6.02 40.59
CA ASN A 652 -22.12 7.07 40.42
C ASN A 652 -21.06 7.07 41.52
N SER A 653 -21.04 6.01 42.35
CA SER A 653 -20.07 5.82 43.43
C SER A 653 -19.96 7.01 44.42
N ASP A 654 -21.05 7.76 44.68
CA ASP A 654 -21.06 8.88 45.63
C ASP A 654 -21.36 8.47 47.09
N GLY A 655 -21.71 7.21 47.30
CA GLY A 655 -22.05 6.63 48.60
C GLY A 655 -23.52 6.77 48.94
N ALA A 656 -24.38 7.11 47.98
CA ALA A 656 -25.82 7.14 48.11
C ALA A 656 -26.49 6.14 47.15
N THR A 657 -27.68 5.67 47.53
CA THR A 657 -28.47 4.83 46.64
C THR A 657 -29.19 5.69 45.61
N ASP A 658 -28.90 5.50 44.33
CA ASP A 658 -29.57 6.14 43.20
C ASP A 658 -30.79 5.34 42.75
N ARG A 659 -30.61 4.03 42.59
CA ARG A 659 -31.62 3.12 42.04
C ARG A 659 -31.92 1.95 42.98
N TYR A 660 -33.15 1.44 42.88
CA TYR A 660 -33.63 0.31 43.67
C TYR A 660 -34.16 -0.76 42.73
N LEU A 661 -33.57 -1.96 42.78
CA LEU A 661 -34.06 -3.14 42.07
C LEU A 661 -34.70 -4.13 43.04
N PHE A 662 -35.88 -4.62 42.70
CA PHE A 662 -36.64 -5.56 43.54
C PHE A 662 -36.64 -6.94 42.89
N TYR A 663 -35.68 -7.79 43.27
CA TYR A 663 -35.53 -9.09 42.64
C TYR A 663 -35.34 -10.24 43.63
N GLY A 664 -35.97 -11.37 43.32
CA GLY A 664 -36.00 -12.57 44.16
C GLY A 664 -36.83 -12.42 45.45
N THR A 665 -36.68 -13.38 46.36
CA THR A 665 -37.53 -13.47 47.57
C THR A 665 -36.89 -12.88 48.82
N GLY A 666 -35.59 -12.56 48.77
CA GLY A 666 -34.84 -12.16 49.95
C GLY A 666 -34.43 -13.34 50.85
N ALA A 667 -34.77 -14.58 50.49
CA ALA A 667 -34.48 -15.76 51.29
C ALA A 667 -32.99 -16.11 51.23
N GLY A 668 -32.46 -16.69 52.32
CA GLY A 668 -31.05 -17.12 52.39
C GLY A 668 -30.71 -18.37 51.57
N GLU A 669 -31.62 -18.87 50.74
CA GLU A 669 -31.38 -19.96 49.79
C GLU A 669 -31.05 -19.46 48.37
N ASP A 670 -31.27 -18.17 48.12
CA ASP A 670 -30.96 -17.49 46.87
C ASP A 670 -29.52 -16.96 46.94
N GLN A 671 -28.70 -17.25 45.93
CA GLN A 671 -27.40 -16.58 45.68
C GLN A 671 -27.60 -15.56 44.56
N TYR A 672 -27.08 -14.35 44.74
CA TYR A 672 -27.10 -13.29 43.74
C TYR A 672 -25.74 -13.27 43.04
N LEU A 673 -25.77 -13.18 41.71
CA LEU A 673 -24.63 -13.10 40.81
C LEU A 673 -24.82 -11.85 39.94
N VAL A 674 -23.72 -11.25 39.50
CA VAL A 674 -23.67 -10.05 38.66
C VAL A 674 -22.93 -10.42 37.38
N GLY A 675 -23.32 -9.83 36.26
CA GLY A 675 -22.75 -10.03 34.93
C GLY A 675 -23.60 -9.30 33.88
N ASP A 676 -23.01 -8.96 32.75
CA ASP A 676 -23.67 -8.55 31.50
C ASP A 676 -24.22 -9.81 30.81
N TRP A 677 -25.48 -10.13 31.09
CA TRP A 677 -26.05 -11.39 30.63
C TRP A 677 -26.57 -11.33 29.19
N ASP A 678 -26.67 -10.15 28.60
CA ASP A 678 -27.30 -9.89 27.30
C ASP A 678 -26.39 -9.22 26.25
N GLY A 679 -25.18 -8.83 26.65
CA GLY A 679 -24.09 -8.32 25.83
C GLY A 679 -24.22 -6.83 25.50
N ASP A 680 -24.86 -6.05 26.37
CA ASP A 680 -25.05 -4.60 26.17
C ASP A 680 -24.01 -3.71 26.89
N ASN A 681 -23.07 -4.34 27.60
CA ASN A 681 -22.04 -3.78 28.47
C ASN A 681 -22.59 -3.13 29.76
N THR A 682 -23.82 -3.47 30.16
CA THR A 682 -24.35 -3.12 31.48
C THR A 682 -24.48 -4.39 32.30
N ASP A 683 -24.16 -4.32 33.58
CA ASP A 683 -24.33 -5.46 34.48
C ASP A 683 -25.78 -5.61 34.98
N GLU A 684 -26.32 -6.83 34.90
CA GLU A 684 -27.57 -7.21 35.57
C GLU A 684 -27.38 -8.29 36.64
N ILE A 685 -28.52 -8.74 37.18
CA ILE A 685 -28.57 -9.60 38.34
C ILE A 685 -29.14 -10.96 37.96
N ALA A 686 -28.33 -12.00 38.16
CA ALA A 686 -28.81 -13.37 38.16
C ALA A 686 -29.08 -13.88 39.60
N LEU A 687 -30.13 -14.69 39.73
CA LEU A 687 -30.53 -15.32 40.98
C LEU A 687 -30.42 -16.84 40.88
N ARG A 688 -29.49 -17.44 41.63
CA ARG A 688 -29.35 -18.90 41.71
C ARG A 688 -30.17 -19.47 42.86
N ARG A 689 -31.09 -20.40 42.52
CA ARG A 689 -31.90 -21.19 43.46
C ARG A 689 -31.80 -22.69 43.16
N GLY A 690 -31.08 -23.41 44.01
CA GLY A 690 -30.75 -24.82 43.74
C GLY A 690 -29.93 -24.93 42.45
N LYS A 691 -30.32 -25.77 41.50
CA LYS A 691 -29.59 -25.91 40.22
C LYS A 691 -30.07 -24.98 39.10
N VAL A 692 -30.92 -24.02 39.43
CA VAL A 692 -31.56 -23.11 38.47
C VAL A 692 -31.00 -21.71 38.70
N ILE A 693 -30.50 -21.09 37.64
CA ILE A 693 -30.10 -19.68 37.60
C ILE A 693 -31.22 -18.94 36.87
N HIS A 694 -31.71 -17.87 37.48
CA HIS A 694 -32.77 -17.02 36.97
C HIS A 694 -32.14 -15.69 36.55
N LEU A 695 -32.05 -15.42 35.25
CA LEU A 695 -31.42 -14.21 34.70
C LEU A 695 -32.51 -13.16 34.45
N ASP A 696 -32.22 -11.92 34.84
CA ASP A 696 -33.03 -10.71 34.67
C ASP A 696 -32.26 -9.84 33.68
N ASP A 697 -32.49 -10.06 32.38
CA ASP A 697 -31.63 -9.52 31.31
C ASP A 697 -31.92 -8.03 31.06
N ASP A 698 -33.04 -7.48 31.56
CA ASP A 698 -33.41 -6.08 31.35
C ASP A 698 -33.52 -5.27 32.66
N SER A 699 -33.07 -5.87 33.78
CA SER A 699 -33.10 -5.28 35.11
C SER A 699 -34.51 -4.77 35.53
N ASP A 700 -35.60 -5.38 35.04
CA ASP A 700 -36.97 -4.97 35.40
C ASP A 700 -37.47 -5.60 36.72
N GLY A 701 -36.70 -6.53 37.28
CA GLY A 701 -37.03 -7.28 38.50
C GLY A 701 -37.87 -8.53 38.24
N ALA A 702 -37.96 -8.99 36.99
CA ALA A 702 -38.52 -10.26 36.59
C ALA A 702 -37.42 -11.23 36.14
N THR A 703 -37.80 -12.48 35.84
CA THR A 703 -36.86 -13.46 35.28
C THR A 703 -37.22 -13.65 33.82
N ASP A 704 -36.28 -13.39 32.93
CA ASP A 704 -36.41 -13.54 31.49
C ASP A 704 -35.96 -14.93 31.05
N ARG A 705 -34.78 -15.34 31.52
CA ARG A 705 -34.15 -16.61 31.16
C ARG A 705 -33.88 -17.51 32.35
N TYR A 706 -33.82 -18.80 32.06
CA TYR A 706 -33.54 -19.85 33.05
C TYR A 706 -32.41 -20.75 32.55
N LEU A 707 -31.33 -20.83 33.31
CA LEU A 707 -30.22 -21.73 33.07
C LEU A 707 -30.20 -22.87 34.10
N PHE A 708 -29.82 -24.07 33.65
CA PHE A 708 -29.75 -25.27 34.48
C PHE A 708 -28.32 -25.79 34.54
N TYR A 709 -27.58 -25.46 35.60
CA TYR A 709 -26.19 -25.90 35.74
C TYR A 709 -25.83 -26.32 37.17
N GLY A 710 -24.97 -27.33 37.28
CA GLY A 710 -24.53 -27.92 38.55
C GLY A 710 -25.56 -28.82 39.24
N THR A 711 -25.25 -29.26 40.46
CA THR A 711 -26.11 -30.18 41.23
C THR A 711 -27.15 -29.45 42.09
N GLY A 712 -26.95 -28.15 42.31
CA GLY A 712 -27.76 -27.37 43.23
C GLY A 712 -27.45 -27.62 44.71
N ALA A 713 -26.49 -28.50 45.02
CA ALA A 713 -26.02 -28.78 46.37
C ALA A 713 -24.88 -27.83 46.79
N GLY A 714 -24.56 -27.78 48.08
CA GLY A 714 -23.47 -26.93 48.62
C GLY A 714 -22.05 -27.42 48.33
N GLU A 715 -21.88 -28.29 47.32
CA GLU A 715 -20.58 -28.74 46.83
C GLU A 715 -20.10 -27.94 45.62
N ASP A 716 -21.00 -27.17 45.01
CA ASP A 716 -20.75 -26.27 43.89
C ASP A 716 -20.82 -24.82 44.38
N GLU A 717 -19.78 -24.07 44.07
CA GLU A 717 -19.74 -22.61 44.15
C GLU A 717 -19.95 -22.05 42.75
N TYR A 718 -20.92 -21.15 42.60
CA TYR A 718 -21.32 -20.56 41.33
C TYR A 718 -20.63 -19.22 41.18
N LEU A 719 -20.01 -19.02 40.04
CA LEU A 719 -19.24 -17.84 39.67
C LEU A 719 -19.85 -17.29 38.37
N ALA A 720 -19.85 -15.97 38.25
CA ALA A 720 -20.20 -15.25 37.04
C ALA A 720 -18.91 -14.68 36.45
N GLY A 721 -18.93 -14.45 35.15
CA GLY A 721 -17.77 -13.97 34.42
C GLY A 721 -17.85 -14.23 32.90
N ASP A 722 -17.16 -13.44 32.09
CA ASP A 722 -16.99 -13.64 30.64
C ASP A 722 -15.85 -14.65 30.37
N TRP A 723 -16.18 -15.94 30.41
CA TRP A 723 -15.16 -16.99 30.45
C TRP A 723 -14.60 -17.36 29.08
N ASP A 724 -15.25 -16.93 27.99
CA ASP A 724 -14.77 -17.06 26.62
C ASP A 724 -14.38 -15.74 25.93
N ASN A 725 -14.49 -14.63 26.67
CA ASN A 725 -14.09 -13.28 26.29
C ASN A 725 -14.91 -12.74 25.10
N ASP A 726 -16.17 -13.16 24.95
CA ASP A 726 -17.06 -12.73 23.85
C ASP A 726 -17.89 -11.47 24.16
N GLY A 727 -17.73 -10.92 25.37
CA GLY A 727 -18.45 -9.77 25.89
C GLY A 727 -19.78 -10.13 26.54
N ILE A 728 -20.07 -11.41 26.81
CA ILE A 728 -21.26 -11.86 27.53
C ILE A 728 -20.84 -12.70 28.74
N ASP A 729 -21.39 -12.39 29.91
CA ASP A 729 -21.13 -13.17 31.11
C ASP A 729 -21.82 -14.55 31.11
N GLU A 730 -21.07 -15.57 31.52
CA GLU A 730 -21.59 -16.90 31.79
C GLU A 730 -21.41 -17.39 33.23
N ILE A 731 -21.79 -18.64 33.45
CA ILE A 731 -21.74 -19.29 34.75
C ILE A 731 -20.68 -20.38 34.75
N ALA A 732 -19.66 -20.22 35.59
CA ALA A 732 -18.75 -21.28 35.97
C ALA A 732 -19.13 -21.94 37.31
N LEU A 733 -18.74 -23.21 37.47
CA LEU A 733 -18.84 -23.91 38.76
C LEU A 733 -17.48 -24.26 39.30
N ARG A 734 -17.21 -23.89 40.55
CA ARG A 734 -16.11 -24.46 41.31
C ARG A 734 -16.60 -25.67 42.11
N ARG A 735 -15.95 -26.81 41.89
CA ARG A 735 -16.12 -28.04 42.67
C ARG A 735 -14.77 -28.54 43.15
N ASN A 736 -14.48 -28.33 44.43
CA ASN A 736 -13.15 -28.52 45.02
C ASN A 736 -12.11 -27.63 44.31
N ASN A 737 -11.07 -28.21 43.71
CA ASN A 737 -10.03 -27.49 42.97
C ASN A 737 -10.29 -27.49 41.46
N ARG A 738 -11.53 -27.70 41.01
CA ARG A 738 -11.90 -27.71 39.59
C ARG A 738 -12.88 -26.59 39.29
N PHE A 739 -12.57 -25.81 38.28
CA PHE A 739 -13.48 -24.85 37.65
C PHE A 739 -14.05 -25.48 36.39
N LEU A 740 -15.36 -25.33 36.22
CA LEU A 740 -16.16 -25.95 35.17
C LEU A 740 -16.90 -24.82 34.43
N MET A 741 -16.23 -24.19 33.46
CA MET A 741 -16.78 -23.10 32.65
C MET A 741 -17.74 -23.67 31.60
N ASN A 742 -18.81 -22.95 31.31
CA ASN A 742 -19.92 -23.36 30.45
C ASN A 742 -20.28 -22.19 29.53
N TYR A 743 -19.58 -22.13 28.40
CA TYR A 743 -19.57 -21.02 27.44
C TYR A 743 -20.90 -20.94 26.70
N ASP A 744 -21.38 -22.06 26.17
CA ASP A 744 -22.60 -22.07 25.36
C ASP A 744 -23.90 -22.08 26.19
N THR A 745 -23.78 -21.98 27.51
CA THR A 745 -24.86 -22.07 28.50
C THR A 745 -25.74 -23.33 28.35
N ASP A 746 -25.25 -24.43 27.77
CA ASP A 746 -26.05 -25.67 27.55
C ASP A 746 -26.24 -26.51 28.83
N GLY A 747 -25.53 -26.15 29.90
CA GLY A 747 -25.54 -26.82 31.19
C GLY A 747 -24.50 -27.93 31.32
N ARG A 748 -23.46 -27.92 30.50
CA ARG A 748 -22.27 -28.77 30.58
C ARG A 748 -21.01 -27.91 30.63
N SER A 749 -19.91 -28.50 31.10
CA SER A 749 -18.65 -27.78 31.09
C SER A 749 -17.96 -27.92 29.74
N ASP A 750 -17.58 -26.81 29.13
CA ASP A 750 -16.74 -26.76 27.93
C ASP A 750 -15.26 -26.82 28.31
N ARG A 751 -14.86 -25.99 29.28
CA ARG A 751 -13.50 -25.97 29.83
C ARG A 751 -13.46 -26.48 31.27
N ASN A 752 -12.34 -27.12 31.60
CA ASN A 752 -12.08 -27.67 32.93
C ASN A 752 -10.69 -27.22 33.38
N LEU A 753 -10.62 -26.26 34.30
CA LEU A 753 -9.37 -25.82 34.90
C LEU A 753 -9.18 -26.48 36.28
N VAL A 754 -7.95 -26.88 36.60
CA VAL A 754 -7.58 -27.40 37.92
C VAL A 754 -6.71 -26.36 38.61
N TYR A 755 -7.27 -25.64 39.59
CA TYR A 755 -6.57 -24.54 40.24
C TYR A 755 -6.64 -24.60 41.77
N GLY A 756 -5.50 -24.35 42.41
CA GLY A 756 -5.32 -24.39 43.86
C GLY A 756 -5.20 -25.79 44.49
N LEU A 757 -4.66 -25.85 45.71
CA LEU A 757 -4.56 -27.07 46.52
C LEU A 757 -5.83 -27.38 47.32
N GLY A 758 -6.87 -26.53 47.20
CA GLY A 758 -8.15 -26.69 47.89
C GLY A 758 -8.04 -26.60 49.41
N ASN A 759 -7.22 -25.68 49.93
CA ASN A 759 -7.20 -25.46 51.37
C ASN A 759 -8.55 -24.88 51.80
N ALA A 760 -9.03 -25.27 52.98
CA ALA A 760 -10.33 -24.81 53.50
C ALA A 760 -10.37 -23.29 53.84
N GLU A 761 -9.24 -22.59 53.72
CA GLU A 761 -9.08 -21.17 54.03
C GLU A 761 -8.89 -20.31 52.76
N ASP A 762 -8.88 -20.92 51.57
CA ASP A 762 -8.72 -20.22 50.29
C ASP A 762 -10.08 -19.66 49.83
N GLU A 763 -10.12 -18.37 49.51
CA GLU A 763 -11.24 -17.69 48.81
C GLU A 763 -10.81 -17.43 47.36
N TYR A 764 -11.73 -17.51 46.40
CA TYR A 764 -11.44 -17.33 44.98
C TYR A 764 -12.03 -16.02 44.50
N LEU A 765 -11.25 -15.29 43.71
CA LEU A 765 -11.54 -13.99 43.15
C LEU A 765 -11.44 -14.14 41.62
N ILE A 766 -12.45 -13.69 40.89
CA ILE A 766 -12.56 -13.81 39.44
C ILE A 766 -12.50 -12.40 38.86
N GLY A 767 -11.72 -12.23 37.80
CA GLY A 767 -11.59 -10.97 37.07
C GLY A 767 -10.47 -11.03 36.03
N VAL A 768 -10.38 -10.00 35.19
CA VAL A 768 -9.33 -9.74 34.22
C VAL A 768 -8.20 -8.96 34.90
N PHE A 769 -7.38 -9.62 35.71
CA PHE A 769 -6.30 -8.92 36.43
C PHE A 769 -5.15 -8.52 35.49
N SER A 770 -4.73 -7.25 35.47
CA SER A 770 -3.64 -6.77 34.60
C SER A 770 -2.23 -7.25 35.01
N ASP A 771 -1.36 -7.58 34.05
CA ASP A 771 0.07 -7.91 34.26
C ASP A 771 0.93 -6.64 34.54
N SER A 772 0.38 -5.45 34.36
CA SER A 772 1.13 -4.20 34.52
C SER A 772 1.25 -3.77 35.99
N MET A 773 2.18 -4.37 36.73
CA MET A 773 2.72 -3.68 37.92
C MET A 773 3.61 -2.51 37.48
N VAL A 774 3.24 -1.27 37.87
CA VAL A 774 4.10 -0.08 37.75
C VAL A 774 5.17 -0.04 38.85
#